data_AF-K0KLQ5-F1
#
_entry.id   AF-K0KLQ5-F1
#
_cell.length_a   1.000
_cell.length_b   1.000
_cell.length_c   1.000
_cell.angle_alpha   90.00
_cell.angle_beta   90.00
_cell.angle_gamma   90.00
#
_symmetry.space_group_name_H-M   'P 1'
#
loop_
_entity.id
_entity.type
_entity.pdbx_description
1 polymer ?
#
loop_
_entity_poly.entity_id
_entity_poly.type
_entity_poly.pdbx_seq_one_letter_code
_entity_poly.pdbx_strand_id
1 'polypeptide(L)'
;MPTQTVPRRLDKYKQKPLYVMTNITVPQTSLNDLPIHIIDKITSDLESNDLINLLNADPSLHYLFTQDYKLVTDLSQDSYDSLPQDFLVTVDKALHSPEVRNFKGTLLLECHDTESSWAYFFELISLLSTETSCEITIYNIESIPFELQEEFHKLVSITASNPGFIKKIHLPDVTTLHLLMIDWDPSVFKLPNVTYLGLGDTTIVDNNVDKELYIPNLEQLYIEGSLNGDLSKLEKIIPSTLHLNEIVKPIDFTKFKYNNLKFLKIESSNGIDKIDDVLFPNLQHLEIINTNIPLISNIKANKLESLIYNSSYYSSISLENFQAENLQQIDIIASSIDHITNVQFPQLKYVKIKLYEQPIPDITNTTFKFLESIEILETEHCIQILDNLTLKKLKIWNIHNDVNYRLSPQTQFPILETLLIAHNEAIQQVPLIYAPNLKNITVLGSFNFVSINNLPKDYPTLTTLVIDNCPVSYINGLEFPNLEVLDIQISSDVFEMNFENNKLPQLKELNISPKVNNSFYSNGNASMTLQWENVEAPNLEIVSINGVQFISKFSTSPYPNLKSLSIDKISDLDIVSNNSLILLNLSHNESIPNLSLGKLPNLEEFYPPIQIDDNTLRWVEDLKKSISEELNSVSDNFGDLKV
;
A
#
# COMPACT_ATOMS: atom_id res chain seq x y z
N MET A 1 -2.18 -2.21 -40.94
CA MET A 1 -0.95 -1.45 -41.25
C MET A 1 0.16 -2.47 -41.50
N PRO A 2 0.91 -2.39 -42.62
CA PRO A 2 1.68 -3.53 -43.10
C PRO A 2 3.07 -3.61 -42.46
N THR A 3 3.42 -4.81 -42.02
CA THR A 3 4.72 -5.24 -41.51
C THR A 3 5.74 -5.34 -42.65
N GLN A 4 6.84 -4.59 -42.57
CA GLN A 4 7.96 -4.70 -43.50
C GLN A 4 8.92 -5.80 -43.06
N THR A 5 9.01 -6.84 -43.88
CA THR A 5 10.02 -7.89 -43.87
C THR A 5 11.34 -7.39 -44.45
N VAL A 6 12.44 -7.55 -43.70
CA VAL A 6 13.82 -7.26 -44.14
C VAL A 6 14.40 -8.47 -44.90
N PRO A 7 15.10 -8.30 -46.04
CA PRO A 7 15.67 -9.39 -46.80
C PRO A 7 17.09 -9.78 -46.35
N ARG A 8 17.32 -11.09 -46.24
CA ARG A 8 18.63 -11.76 -46.13
C ARG A 8 19.47 -11.51 -47.39
N ARG A 9 20.72 -11.09 -47.24
CA ARG A 9 21.79 -11.28 -48.22
C ARG A 9 23.06 -11.80 -47.54
N LEU A 10 23.50 -12.97 -48.00
CA LEU A 10 24.79 -13.60 -47.71
C LEU A 10 25.83 -13.19 -48.78
N ASP A 11 27.06 -13.07 -48.28
CA ASP A 11 28.38 -13.28 -48.90
C ASP A 11 28.85 -12.43 -50.08
N LYS A 12 29.90 -11.62 -49.81
CA LYS A 12 31.27 -11.82 -50.36
C LYS A 12 32.16 -10.60 -50.09
N TYR A 13 32.96 -10.62 -49.02
CA TYR A 13 34.27 -9.97 -48.98
C TYR A 13 35.19 -10.75 -48.04
N LYS A 14 35.98 -11.68 -48.60
CA LYS A 14 37.14 -12.26 -47.93
C LYS A 14 38.26 -11.22 -47.94
N GLN A 15 38.39 -10.45 -46.86
CA GLN A 15 39.65 -9.75 -46.58
C GLN A 15 40.63 -10.75 -45.95
N LYS A 16 41.80 -10.90 -46.58
CA LYS A 16 42.95 -11.62 -46.02
C LYS A 16 43.50 -10.78 -44.85
N PRO A 17 43.63 -11.31 -43.63
CA PRO A 17 44.46 -10.67 -42.62
C PRO A 17 45.92 -11.01 -42.93
N LEU A 18 46.71 -9.98 -43.24
CA LEU A 18 48.15 -10.08 -43.36
C LEU A 18 48.74 -10.07 -41.94
N TYR A 19 48.68 -11.20 -41.23
CA TYR A 19 49.43 -11.36 -39.97
C TYR A 19 50.88 -11.68 -40.32
N VAL A 20 51.72 -10.65 -40.24
CA VAL A 20 53.15 -10.83 -40.06
C VAL A 20 53.35 -11.25 -38.61
N MET A 21 53.55 -12.55 -38.37
CA MET A 21 54.08 -13.05 -37.10
C MET A 21 55.54 -12.64 -36.98
N THR A 22 55.81 -11.48 -36.40
CA THR A 22 57.04 -11.29 -35.64
C THR A 22 56.82 -11.89 -34.27
N ASN A 23 57.51 -12.98 -33.97
CA ASN A 23 57.69 -13.48 -32.60
C ASN A 23 58.41 -12.40 -31.79
N ILE A 24 57.64 -11.46 -31.23
CA ILE A 24 58.09 -10.66 -30.11
C ILE A 24 57.95 -11.59 -28.91
N THR A 25 59.00 -12.32 -28.59
CA THR A 25 59.20 -12.83 -27.23
C THR A 25 59.26 -11.60 -26.34
N VAL A 26 58.12 -11.20 -25.78
CA VAL A 26 58.11 -10.30 -24.63
C VAL A 26 58.86 -11.08 -23.55
N PRO A 27 60.01 -10.58 -23.06
CA PRO A 27 60.67 -11.25 -21.95
C PRO A 27 59.64 -11.39 -20.83
N GLN A 28 59.44 -12.60 -20.32
CA GLN A 28 58.72 -12.80 -19.08
C GLN A 28 59.53 -12.11 -17.99
N THR A 29 59.25 -10.83 -17.76
CA THR A 29 59.74 -10.11 -16.59
C THR A 29 59.10 -10.78 -15.38
N SER A 30 59.91 -11.42 -14.56
CA SER A 30 59.48 -11.93 -13.26
C SER A 30 59.10 -10.75 -12.39
N LEU A 31 58.17 -10.94 -11.44
CA LEU A 31 57.89 -9.90 -10.44
C LEU A 31 59.17 -9.49 -9.68
N ASN A 32 60.11 -10.42 -9.51
CA ASN A 32 61.43 -10.17 -8.90
C ASN A 32 62.31 -9.17 -9.68
N ASP A 33 62.01 -8.95 -10.96
CA ASP A 33 62.74 -7.99 -11.79
C ASP A 33 62.20 -6.55 -11.60
N LEU A 34 61.06 -6.39 -10.92
CA LEU A 34 60.48 -5.08 -10.64
C LEU A 34 61.20 -4.42 -9.45
N PRO A 35 61.37 -3.09 -9.47
CA PRO A 35 61.83 -2.36 -8.30
C PRO A 35 60.92 -2.61 -7.09
N ILE A 36 61.51 -2.75 -5.89
CA ILE A 36 60.77 -3.08 -4.65
C ILE A 36 59.55 -2.17 -4.42
N HIS A 37 59.68 -0.86 -4.62
CA HIS A 37 58.57 0.08 -4.47
C HIS A 37 57.39 -0.13 -5.43
N ILE A 38 57.60 -0.80 -6.57
CA ILE A 38 56.53 -1.20 -7.49
C ILE A 38 55.87 -2.48 -6.99
N ILE A 39 56.66 -3.43 -6.50
CA ILE A 39 56.15 -4.64 -5.84
C ILE A 39 55.29 -4.22 -4.64
N ASP A 40 55.84 -3.40 -3.73
CA ASP A 40 55.14 -2.88 -2.55
C ASP A 40 53.80 -2.22 -2.92
N LYS A 41 53.78 -1.47 -4.03
CA LYS A 41 52.58 -0.82 -4.53
C LYS A 41 51.56 -1.81 -5.10
N ILE A 42 52.01 -2.78 -5.90
CA ILE A 42 51.14 -3.84 -6.41
C ILE A 42 50.53 -4.58 -5.24
N THR A 43 51.35 -4.92 -4.24
CA THR A 43 50.96 -5.79 -3.14
C THR A 43 50.10 -5.09 -2.11
N SER A 44 50.29 -3.77 -1.93
CA SER A 44 49.35 -2.95 -1.15
C SER A 44 47.97 -2.84 -1.79
N ASP A 45 47.87 -3.13 -3.09
CA ASP A 45 46.61 -3.11 -3.84
C ASP A 45 45.99 -4.51 -4.00
N LEU A 46 46.74 -5.59 -3.72
CA LEU A 46 46.26 -6.97 -3.80
C LEU A 46 45.34 -7.32 -2.64
N GLU A 47 44.39 -8.20 -2.89
CA GLU A 47 43.58 -8.80 -1.83
C GLU A 47 44.32 -9.93 -1.13
N SER A 48 43.94 -10.28 0.10
CA SER A 48 44.55 -11.39 0.84
C SER A 48 44.58 -12.68 0.00
N ASN A 49 43.47 -13.04 -0.65
CA ASN A 49 43.42 -14.18 -1.57
C ASN A 49 44.32 -14.03 -2.80
N ASP A 50 44.38 -12.86 -3.42
CA ASP A 50 45.23 -12.65 -4.60
C ASP A 50 46.71 -12.70 -4.22
N LEU A 51 47.05 -12.18 -3.04
CA LEU A 51 48.38 -12.27 -2.47
C LEU A 51 48.75 -13.72 -2.15
N ILE A 52 47.85 -14.48 -1.51
CA ILE A 52 48.04 -15.91 -1.25
C ILE A 52 48.22 -16.68 -2.57
N ASN A 53 47.38 -16.41 -3.56
CA ASN A 53 47.48 -17.02 -4.89
C ASN A 53 48.79 -16.65 -5.59
N LEU A 54 49.24 -15.41 -5.46
CA LEU A 54 50.53 -14.96 -5.99
C LEU A 54 51.70 -15.69 -5.32
N LEU A 55 51.69 -15.81 -3.98
CA LEU A 55 52.73 -16.51 -3.21
C LEU A 55 52.74 -18.02 -3.50
N ASN A 56 51.58 -18.61 -3.76
CA ASN A 56 51.47 -20.01 -4.18
C ASN A 56 51.97 -20.21 -5.61
N ALA A 57 51.70 -19.25 -6.51
CA ALA A 57 52.14 -19.32 -7.90
C ALA A 57 53.64 -19.10 -8.07
N ASP A 58 54.26 -18.26 -7.23
CA ASP A 58 55.70 -17.99 -7.27
C ASP A 58 56.34 -17.97 -5.86
N PRO A 59 56.84 -19.13 -5.39
CA PRO A 59 57.49 -19.23 -4.08
C PRO A 59 58.75 -18.38 -3.92
N SER A 60 59.37 -17.95 -5.03
CA SER A 60 60.55 -17.09 -4.95
C SER A 60 60.25 -15.72 -4.33
N LEU A 61 58.98 -15.33 -4.32
CA LEU A 61 58.51 -14.08 -3.72
C LEU A 61 58.43 -14.14 -2.20
N HIS A 62 58.36 -15.33 -1.57
CA HIS A 62 58.06 -15.47 -0.14
C HIS A 62 58.87 -14.55 0.78
N TYR A 63 60.19 -14.42 0.55
CA TYR A 63 61.07 -13.61 1.40
C TYR A 63 60.73 -12.11 1.37
N LEU A 64 60.14 -11.62 0.28
CA LEU A 64 59.71 -10.23 0.13
C LEU A 64 58.49 -9.93 1.00
N PHE A 65 57.67 -10.93 1.29
CA PHE A 65 56.39 -10.75 1.99
C PHE A 65 56.45 -11.13 3.46
N THR A 66 57.26 -12.13 3.83
CA THR A 66 57.33 -12.63 5.22
C THR A 66 57.78 -11.59 6.25
N GLN A 67 58.40 -10.48 5.80
CA GLN A 67 58.81 -9.39 6.69
C GLN A 67 57.67 -8.40 6.95
N ASP A 68 56.82 -8.17 5.95
CA ASP A 68 55.79 -7.12 5.98
C ASP A 68 54.38 -7.67 6.16
N TYR A 69 54.18 -8.97 5.94
CA TYR A 69 52.88 -9.65 5.99
C TYR A 69 52.95 -10.96 6.77
N LYS A 70 51.88 -11.25 7.51
CA LYS A 70 51.66 -12.54 8.16
C LYS A 70 50.20 -12.96 8.04
N LEU A 71 49.93 -14.17 7.56
CA LEU A 71 48.59 -14.74 7.44
C LEU A 71 48.19 -15.39 8.77
N VAL A 72 47.09 -14.92 9.33
CA VAL A 72 46.42 -15.53 10.49
C VAL A 72 45.09 -16.10 10.04
N THR A 73 44.87 -17.39 10.22
CA THR A 73 43.64 -18.07 9.78
C THR A 73 43.09 -19.00 10.87
N ASP A 74 41.80 -19.31 10.80
CA ASP A 74 41.17 -20.36 11.61
C ASP A 74 41.18 -21.74 10.95
N LEU A 75 41.50 -21.81 9.65
CA LEU A 75 41.68 -23.08 8.97
C LEU A 75 42.92 -23.84 9.46
N SER A 76 42.89 -25.16 9.31
CA SER A 76 44.08 -25.99 9.51
C SER A 76 45.18 -25.58 8.53
N GLN A 77 46.45 -25.67 8.97
CA GLN A 77 47.60 -25.35 8.11
C GLN A 77 47.62 -26.15 6.80
N ASP A 78 47.04 -27.35 6.80
CA ASP A 78 46.91 -28.24 5.64
C ASP A 78 46.19 -27.57 4.43
N SER A 79 45.36 -26.55 4.67
CA SER A 79 44.70 -25.79 3.59
C SER A 79 45.66 -24.88 2.81
N TYR A 80 46.89 -24.69 3.31
CA TYR A 80 47.89 -23.76 2.79
C TYR A 80 49.29 -24.38 2.71
N ASP A 81 49.39 -25.68 2.40
CA ASP A 81 50.64 -26.48 2.40
C ASP A 81 51.81 -25.87 1.59
N SER A 82 51.53 -24.99 0.63
CA SER A 82 52.54 -24.32 -0.21
C SER A 82 53.11 -23.03 0.39
N LEU A 83 52.53 -22.51 1.48
CA LEU A 83 52.99 -21.29 2.13
C LEU A 83 54.07 -21.56 3.20
N PRO A 84 55.03 -20.63 3.43
CA PRO A 84 56.02 -20.78 4.48
C PRO A 84 55.39 -20.85 5.88
N GLN A 85 55.93 -21.70 6.76
CA GLN A 85 55.48 -21.81 8.15
C GLN A 85 55.63 -20.49 8.93
N ASP A 86 56.63 -19.68 8.60
CA ASP A 86 56.84 -18.38 9.24
C ASP A 86 55.85 -17.30 8.73
N PHE A 87 55.17 -17.54 7.60
CA PHE A 87 54.15 -16.66 7.05
C PHE A 87 52.77 -16.95 7.62
N LEU A 88 52.46 -18.21 7.94
CA LEU A 88 51.13 -18.70 8.31
C LEU A 88 51.06 -19.10 9.78
N VAL A 89 50.07 -18.60 10.51
CA VAL A 89 49.78 -18.98 11.89
C VAL A 89 48.28 -19.18 12.11
N THR A 90 47.87 -20.13 12.93
CA THR A 90 46.47 -20.26 13.31
C THR A 90 46.09 -19.19 14.34
N VAL A 91 44.83 -18.74 14.36
CA VAL A 91 44.38 -17.69 15.29
C VAL A 91 44.63 -18.06 16.76
N ASP A 92 44.41 -19.31 17.15
CA ASP A 92 44.69 -19.84 18.49
C ASP A 92 46.18 -19.70 18.87
N LYS A 93 47.10 -20.07 17.95
CA LYS A 93 48.54 -19.88 18.17
C LYS A 93 48.92 -18.40 18.19
N ALA A 94 48.29 -17.58 17.36
CA ALA A 94 48.55 -16.14 17.26
C ALA A 94 48.23 -15.41 18.56
N LEU A 95 47.11 -15.73 19.21
CA LEU A 95 46.69 -15.17 20.51
C LEU A 95 47.78 -15.33 21.59
N HIS A 96 48.46 -16.47 21.59
CA HIS A 96 49.48 -16.79 22.57
C HIS A 96 50.90 -16.39 22.15
N SER A 97 51.11 -15.94 20.90
CA SER A 97 52.42 -15.58 20.37
C SER A 97 52.74 -14.09 20.57
N PRO A 98 53.73 -13.72 21.41
CA PRO A 98 54.18 -12.33 21.52
C PRO A 98 54.77 -11.80 20.21
N GLU A 99 55.30 -12.67 19.36
CA GLU A 99 55.87 -12.30 18.06
C GLU A 99 54.79 -11.77 17.11
N VAL A 100 53.64 -12.45 17.04
CA VAL A 100 52.52 -12.03 16.20
C VAL A 100 51.90 -10.73 16.73
N ARG A 101 51.74 -10.62 18.06
CA ARG A 101 51.16 -9.42 18.70
C ARG A 101 52.01 -8.16 18.53
N ASN A 102 53.32 -8.30 18.39
CA ASN A 102 54.26 -7.19 18.18
C ASN A 102 54.81 -7.14 16.75
N PHE A 103 54.10 -7.74 15.78
CA PHE A 103 54.53 -7.77 14.39
C PHE A 103 54.48 -6.37 13.77
N LYS A 104 55.62 -5.90 13.22
CA LYS A 104 55.75 -4.54 12.65
C LYS A 104 55.35 -4.49 11.18
N GLY A 105 54.21 -5.09 10.85
CA GLY A 105 53.71 -5.24 9.47
C GLY A 105 52.19 -5.33 9.42
N THR A 106 51.67 -6.02 8.41
CA THR A 106 50.24 -6.22 8.17
C THR A 106 49.86 -7.68 8.45
N LEU A 107 48.93 -7.90 9.35
CA LEU A 107 48.30 -9.21 9.52
C LEU A 107 47.16 -9.36 8.53
N LEU A 108 47.20 -10.43 7.74
CA LEU A 108 46.09 -10.84 6.87
C LEU A 108 45.24 -11.81 7.70
N LEU A 109 44.08 -11.37 8.16
CA LEU A 109 43.18 -12.15 9.00
C LEU A 109 42.11 -12.79 8.12
N GLU A 110 42.16 -14.11 7.94
CA GLU A 110 41.17 -14.88 7.18
C GLU A 110 40.32 -15.74 8.09
N CYS A 111 39.05 -15.36 8.25
CA CYS A 111 38.08 -16.06 9.10
C CYS A 111 37.07 -16.83 8.25
N HIS A 112 37.00 -18.15 8.44
CA HIS A 112 36.17 -19.08 7.65
C HIS A 112 35.10 -19.80 8.48
N ASP A 113 35.30 -19.96 9.80
CA ASP A 113 34.39 -20.64 10.74
C ASP A 113 33.68 -19.61 11.65
N THR A 114 32.38 -19.78 11.86
CA THR A 114 31.47 -18.63 11.97
C THR A 114 31.21 -18.11 13.39
N GLU A 115 31.56 -18.85 14.45
CA GLU A 115 31.30 -18.36 15.82
C GLU A 115 32.54 -18.35 16.73
N SER A 116 33.21 -19.49 16.89
CA SER A 116 34.33 -19.57 17.84
C SER A 116 35.57 -18.81 17.37
N SER A 117 35.86 -18.83 16.07
CA SER A 117 37.01 -18.14 15.49
C SER A 117 36.90 -16.63 15.56
N TRP A 118 35.70 -16.08 15.38
CA TRP A 118 35.48 -14.62 15.40
C TRP A 118 35.90 -14.01 16.73
N ALA A 119 35.47 -14.62 17.84
CA ALA A 119 35.86 -14.19 19.17
C ALA A 119 37.39 -14.17 19.33
N TYR A 120 38.09 -15.20 18.84
CA TYR A 120 39.55 -15.26 18.86
C TYR A 120 40.21 -14.19 17.99
N PHE A 121 39.66 -13.90 16.81
CA PHE A 121 40.17 -12.82 15.96
C PHE A 121 39.98 -11.45 16.61
N PHE A 122 38.80 -11.18 17.20
CA PHE A 122 38.55 -9.92 17.89
C PHE A 122 39.43 -9.76 19.13
N GLU A 123 39.62 -10.84 19.90
CA GLU A 123 40.56 -10.85 21.02
C GLU A 123 41.98 -10.55 20.53
N LEU A 124 42.43 -11.20 19.45
CA LEU A 124 43.75 -10.98 18.87
C LEU A 124 43.94 -9.52 18.48
N ILE A 125 42.98 -8.92 17.77
CA ILE A 125 43.02 -7.53 17.32
C ILE A 125 43.18 -6.57 18.51
N SER A 126 42.49 -6.84 19.62
CA SER A 126 42.60 -6.03 20.85
C SER A 126 43.98 -6.11 21.52
N LEU A 127 44.76 -7.14 21.23
CA LEU A 127 46.09 -7.40 21.80
C LEU A 127 47.25 -6.95 20.90
N LEU A 128 46.97 -6.49 19.67
CA LEU A 128 48.01 -6.08 18.73
C LEU A 128 48.65 -4.75 19.14
N SER A 129 49.94 -4.62 18.83
CA SER A 129 50.67 -3.36 19.01
C SER A 129 50.20 -2.28 18.02
N THR A 130 50.42 -1.01 18.36
CA THR A 130 50.09 0.13 17.49
C THR A 130 50.93 0.20 16.20
N GLU A 131 52.01 -0.58 16.12
CA GLU A 131 52.85 -0.69 14.91
C GLU A 131 52.34 -1.78 13.95
N THR A 132 51.39 -2.60 14.39
CA THR A 132 50.76 -3.66 13.60
C THR A 132 49.54 -3.10 12.89
N SER A 133 49.33 -3.48 11.63
CA SER A 133 48.11 -3.19 10.87
C SER A 133 47.40 -4.48 10.47
N CYS A 134 46.13 -4.42 10.11
CA CYS A 134 45.31 -5.58 9.77
C CYS A 134 44.56 -5.37 8.45
N GLU A 135 44.46 -6.45 7.68
CA GLU A 135 43.48 -6.64 6.62
C GLU A 135 42.63 -7.85 6.96
N ILE A 136 41.32 -7.70 6.93
CA ILE A 136 40.39 -8.69 7.46
C ILE A 136 39.52 -9.18 6.31
N THR A 137 39.48 -10.49 6.09
CA THR A 137 38.54 -11.13 5.18
C THR A 137 37.72 -12.16 5.93
N ILE A 138 36.39 -12.06 5.80
CA ILE A 138 35.44 -12.94 6.48
C ILE A 138 34.61 -13.68 5.43
N TYR A 139 34.72 -15.00 5.41
CA TYR A 139 34.08 -15.86 4.42
C TYR A 139 32.84 -16.57 4.99
N ASN A 140 32.05 -17.14 4.07
CA ASN A 140 30.97 -18.09 4.35
C ASN A 140 29.86 -17.56 5.27
N ILE A 141 29.61 -16.24 5.26
CA ILE A 141 28.50 -15.63 5.99
C ILE A 141 27.66 -14.72 5.08
N GLU A 142 26.35 -14.93 5.08
CA GLU A 142 25.41 -14.07 4.34
C GLU A 142 25.08 -12.78 5.12
N SER A 143 25.16 -12.83 6.46
CA SER A 143 24.95 -11.71 7.38
C SER A 143 25.80 -11.90 8.65
N ILE A 144 26.12 -10.81 9.33
CA ILE A 144 26.77 -10.87 10.65
C ILE A 144 25.79 -11.49 11.67
N PRO A 145 26.15 -12.60 12.36
CA PRO A 145 25.32 -13.19 13.40
C PRO A 145 25.02 -12.20 14.52
N PHE A 146 23.82 -12.28 15.11
CA PHE A 146 23.38 -11.34 16.16
C PHE A 146 24.30 -11.39 17.38
N GLU A 147 24.75 -12.58 17.75
CA GLU A 147 25.65 -12.86 18.88
C GLU A 147 27.03 -12.23 18.73
N LEU A 148 27.44 -11.89 17.49
CA LEU A 148 28.75 -11.31 17.16
C LEU A 148 28.65 -9.84 16.73
N GLN A 149 27.44 -9.28 16.72
CA GLN A 149 27.21 -7.93 16.24
C GLN A 149 27.93 -6.89 17.10
N GLU A 150 28.00 -7.09 18.41
CA GLU A 150 28.69 -6.18 19.32
C GLU A 150 30.20 -6.14 19.05
N GLU A 151 30.84 -7.30 18.92
CA GLU A 151 32.26 -7.42 18.62
C GLU A 151 32.59 -6.90 17.23
N PHE A 152 31.76 -7.20 16.24
CA PHE A 152 31.90 -6.64 14.90
C PHE A 152 31.77 -5.11 14.93
N HIS A 153 30.80 -4.55 15.67
CA HIS A 153 30.68 -3.10 15.83
C HIS A 153 31.90 -2.47 16.50
N LYS A 154 32.47 -3.12 17.53
CA LYS A 154 33.75 -2.70 18.14
C LYS A 154 34.86 -2.66 17.10
N LEU A 155 34.96 -3.71 16.26
CA LEU A 155 35.92 -3.75 15.16
C LEU A 155 35.73 -2.55 14.21
N VAL A 156 34.49 -2.28 13.79
CA VAL A 156 34.20 -1.14 12.91
C VAL A 156 34.57 0.19 13.57
N SER A 157 34.25 0.39 14.85
CA SER A 157 34.60 1.64 15.55
C SER A 157 36.12 1.84 15.72
N ILE A 158 36.91 0.76 15.79
CA ILE A 158 38.38 0.85 15.76
C ILE A 158 38.86 1.41 14.41
N THR A 159 38.22 1.05 13.29
CA THR A 159 38.58 1.60 11.96
C THR A 159 38.47 3.12 11.93
N ALA A 160 37.43 3.66 12.55
CA ALA A 160 37.19 5.10 12.63
C ALA A 160 38.13 5.80 13.61
N SER A 161 38.40 5.19 14.77
CA SER A 161 39.18 5.80 15.86
C SER A 161 40.71 5.70 15.65
N ASN A 162 41.17 4.73 14.87
CA ASN A 162 42.59 4.50 14.61
C ASN A 162 42.85 4.29 13.10
N PRO A 163 42.87 5.39 12.33
CA PRO A 163 43.04 5.32 10.88
C PRO A 163 44.34 4.60 10.49
N GLY A 164 44.23 3.59 9.63
CA GLY A 164 45.37 2.80 9.15
C GLY A 164 45.72 1.57 9.99
N PHE A 165 45.18 1.43 11.21
CA PHE A 165 45.32 0.19 11.98
C PHE A 165 44.58 -0.97 11.31
N ILE A 166 43.32 -0.76 10.94
CA ILE A 166 42.61 -1.67 10.03
C ILE A 166 42.60 -1.01 8.65
N LYS A 167 43.33 -1.60 7.71
CA LYS A 167 43.48 -1.08 6.35
C LYS A 167 42.30 -1.46 5.46
N LYS A 168 41.75 -2.65 5.67
CA LYS A 168 40.70 -3.24 4.83
C LYS A 168 39.86 -4.25 5.60
N ILE A 169 38.55 -4.24 5.34
CA ILE A 169 37.58 -5.27 5.74
C ILE A 169 36.87 -5.73 4.47
N HIS A 170 37.06 -7.00 4.09
CA HIS A 170 36.45 -7.62 2.93
C HIS A 170 35.41 -8.64 3.37
N LEU A 171 34.17 -8.43 2.93
CA LEU A 171 33.03 -9.31 3.21
C LEU A 171 32.50 -9.90 1.90
N PRO A 172 33.19 -10.88 1.30
CA PRO A 172 32.85 -11.41 -0.01
C PRO A 172 31.45 -12.03 -0.08
N ASP A 173 30.99 -12.70 0.97
CA ASP A 173 29.74 -13.48 0.92
C ASP A 173 28.54 -12.77 1.56
N VAL A 174 28.78 -11.62 2.22
CA VAL A 174 27.73 -10.89 2.94
C VAL A 174 26.79 -10.19 1.95
N THR A 175 25.50 -10.50 2.07
CA THR A 175 24.43 -9.86 1.31
C THR A 175 23.71 -8.79 2.12
N THR A 176 23.71 -8.92 3.45
CA THR A 176 23.01 -8.03 4.38
C THR A 176 23.96 -7.50 5.45
N LEU A 177 24.14 -6.19 5.50
CA LEU A 177 25.01 -5.53 6.50
C LEU A 177 24.23 -4.49 7.29
N HIS A 178 24.22 -4.60 8.61
CA HIS A 178 23.59 -3.65 9.53
C HIS A 178 24.66 -3.05 10.44
N LEU A 179 24.71 -1.72 10.49
CA LEU A 179 25.64 -0.94 11.29
C LEU A 179 24.83 -0.01 12.19
N LEU A 180 24.89 -0.22 13.51
CA LEU A 180 24.07 0.51 14.48
C LEU A 180 24.92 1.16 15.56
N MET A 181 24.73 2.46 15.80
CA MET A 181 25.38 3.23 16.85
C MET A 181 26.92 3.17 16.78
N ILE A 182 27.48 3.24 15.58
CA ILE A 182 28.93 3.15 15.35
C ILE A 182 29.51 4.34 14.59
N ASP A 183 30.78 4.61 14.82
CA ASP A 183 31.59 5.41 13.91
C ASP A 183 32.11 4.51 12.78
N TRP A 184 31.71 4.80 11.55
CA TRP A 184 31.97 3.99 10.37
C TRP A 184 32.86 4.73 9.37
N ASP A 185 34.02 4.14 9.07
CA ASP A 185 34.84 4.54 7.92
C ASP A 185 34.49 3.66 6.71
N PRO A 186 33.70 4.17 5.74
CA PRO A 186 33.32 3.38 4.56
C PRO A 186 34.52 3.02 3.66
N SER A 187 35.64 3.73 3.76
CA SER A 187 36.78 3.57 2.83
C SER A 187 37.59 2.29 3.05
N VAL A 188 37.43 1.64 4.21
CA VAL A 188 38.10 0.37 4.52
C VAL A 188 37.27 -0.83 4.06
N PHE A 189 36.00 -0.64 3.72
CA PHE A 189 35.11 -1.76 3.39
C PHE A 189 35.14 -2.14 1.92
N LYS A 190 35.14 -3.45 1.66
CA LYS A 190 34.87 -4.03 0.35
C LYS A 190 33.66 -4.96 0.46
N LEU A 191 32.57 -4.57 -0.21
CA LEU A 191 31.23 -5.17 -0.06
C LEU A 191 30.68 -5.58 -1.44
N PRO A 192 31.27 -6.60 -2.10
CA PRO A 192 30.93 -6.91 -3.50
C PRO A 192 29.51 -7.46 -3.65
N ASN A 193 28.98 -8.18 -2.66
CA ASN A 193 27.70 -8.89 -2.75
C ASN A 193 26.60 -8.30 -1.86
N VAL A 194 26.86 -7.19 -1.16
CA VAL A 194 25.86 -6.55 -0.30
C VAL A 194 24.73 -5.96 -1.16
N THR A 195 23.52 -6.45 -0.92
CA THR A 195 22.27 -5.99 -1.54
C THR A 195 21.45 -5.13 -0.59
N TYR A 196 21.64 -5.29 0.72
CA TYR A 196 20.98 -4.51 1.78
C TYR A 196 22.01 -3.90 2.73
N LEU A 197 21.93 -2.58 2.93
CA LEU A 197 22.72 -1.85 3.93
C LEU A 197 21.79 -1.10 4.88
N GLY A 198 21.85 -1.43 6.18
CA GLY A 198 21.16 -0.72 7.26
C GLY A 198 22.14 0.13 8.07
N LEU A 199 21.86 1.42 8.23
CA LEU A 199 22.65 2.37 9.02
C LEU A 199 21.76 2.99 10.09
N GLY A 200 21.96 2.68 11.37
CA GLY A 200 21.22 3.26 12.48
C GLY A 200 22.15 4.08 13.38
N ASP A 201 21.81 5.33 13.69
CA ASP A 201 22.61 6.20 14.59
C ASP A 201 24.13 6.17 14.29
N THR A 202 24.48 6.10 13.00
CA THR A 202 25.85 5.91 12.54
C THR A 202 26.53 7.26 12.31
N THR A 203 27.80 7.38 12.65
CA THR A 203 28.65 8.52 12.25
C THR A 203 29.57 8.09 11.12
N ILE A 204 29.40 8.67 9.93
CA ILE A 204 30.31 8.47 8.82
C ILE A 204 31.58 9.29 9.07
N VAL A 205 32.70 8.61 9.29
CA VAL A 205 34.02 9.20 9.51
C VAL A 205 34.82 9.14 8.20
N ASP A 206 35.23 10.31 7.71
CA ASP A 206 36.00 10.42 6.47
C ASP A 206 37.49 10.56 6.77
N ASN A 207 38.16 9.42 7.00
CA ASN A 207 39.61 9.41 7.19
C ASN A 207 40.39 9.45 5.87
N ASN A 208 39.74 9.17 4.73
CA ASN A 208 40.38 9.07 3.43
C ASN A 208 39.53 9.71 2.32
N VAL A 209 39.76 11.00 2.11
CA VAL A 209 38.99 11.87 1.20
C VAL A 209 38.93 11.32 -0.24
N ASP A 210 39.95 10.56 -0.65
CA ASP A 210 40.14 10.11 -2.04
C ASP A 210 39.47 8.75 -2.36
N LYS A 211 39.07 7.96 -1.36
CA LYS A 211 38.46 6.64 -1.60
C LYS A 211 36.93 6.74 -1.64
N GLU A 212 36.37 6.37 -2.80
CA GLU A 212 34.92 6.33 -2.99
C GLU A 212 34.32 5.04 -2.44
N LEU A 213 33.21 5.16 -1.72
CA LEU A 213 32.42 3.99 -1.30
C LEU A 213 31.81 3.32 -2.53
N TYR A 214 32.07 2.03 -2.69
CA TYR A 214 31.59 1.24 -3.82
C TYR A 214 30.91 -0.04 -3.34
N ILE A 215 29.58 -0.10 -3.54
CA ILE A 215 28.75 -1.27 -3.23
C ILE A 215 27.94 -1.59 -4.51
N PRO A 216 28.50 -2.37 -5.45
CA PRO A 216 27.98 -2.48 -6.82
C PRO A 216 26.58 -3.07 -6.91
N ASN A 217 26.22 -3.94 -5.96
CA ASN A 217 24.99 -4.71 -5.95
C ASN A 217 23.96 -4.17 -4.96
N LEU A 218 24.14 -2.95 -4.42
CA LEU A 218 23.22 -2.40 -3.43
C LEU A 218 21.85 -2.14 -4.07
N GLU A 219 20.83 -2.82 -3.55
CA GLU A 219 19.43 -2.69 -3.98
C GLU A 219 18.60 -1.87 -2.98
N GLN A 220 18.96 -1.95 -1.70
CA GLN A 220 18.24 -1.32 -0.59
C GLN A 220 19.21 -0.64 0.39
N LEU A 221 18.90 0.62 0.72
CA LEU A 221 19.57 1.40 1.75
C LEU A 221 18.53 1.83 2.78
N TYR A 222 18.73 1.43 4.02
CA TYR A 222 17.90 1.77 5.16
C TYR A 222 18.71 2.64 6.12
N ILE A 223 18.21 3.82 6.45
CA ILE A 223 18.87 4.76 7.36
C ILE A 223 17.91 5.08 8.50
N GLU A 224 18.36 4.89 9.74
CA GLU A 224 17.60 5.11 10.96
C GLU A 224 18.28 6.09 11.92
N GLY A 225 17.51 6.95 12.55
CA GLY A 225 18.01 7.83 13.62
C GLY A 225 18.94 8.95 13.15
N SER A 226 20.03 9.16 13.88
CA SER A 226 21.01 10.22 13.61
C SER A 226 22.13 9.73 12.69
N LEU A 227 22.08 10.09 11.40
CA LEU A 227 23.24 9.95 10.54
C LEU A 227 24.14 11.17 10.66
N ASN A 228 25.29 11.01 11.32
CA ASN A 228 26.29 12.08 11.47
C ASN A 228 27.35 11.99 10.36
N GLY A 229 27.90 13.12 9.93
CA GLY A 229 28.97 13.17 8.92
C GLY A 229 28.50 13.72 7.57
N ASP A 230 29.36 13.60 6.56
CA ASP A 230 29.08 14.10 5.21
C ASP A 230 28.32 13.05 4.36
N LEU A 231 27.02 13.25 4.22
CA LEU A 231 26.15 12.38 3.42
C LEU A 231 26.49 12.36 1.93
N SER A 232 27.28 13.32 1.43
CA SER A 232 27.73 13.32 0.03
C SER A 232 28.50 12.04 -0.33
N LYS A 233 29.08 11.35 0.66
CA LYS A 233 29.76 10.07 0.47
C LYS A 233 28.81 8.94 0.08
N LEU A 234 27.53 9.04 0.43
CA LEU A 234 26.50 8.08 0.03
C LEU A 234 25.91 8.40 -1.35
N GLU A 235 26.18 9.57 -1.93
CA GLU A 235 25.61 10.05 -3.21
C GLU A 235 25.77 9.03 -4.34
N LYS A 236 26.89 8.28 -4.34
CA LYS A 236 27.25 7.34 -5.42
C LYS A 236 26.61 5.96 -5.29
N ILE A 237 26.10 5.63 -4.10
CA ILE A 237 25.55 4.31 -3.82
C ILE A 237 24.04 4.33 -3.61
N ILE A 238 23.34 5.44 -3.92
CA ILE A 238 21.88 5.49 -3.79
C ILE A 238 21.26 4.37 -4.64
N PRO A 239 20.61 3.39 -3.99
CA PRO A 239 20.16 2.19 -4.69
C PRO A 239 18.74 2.38 -5.22
N SER A 240 18.08 1.29 -5.64
CA SER A 240 16.69 1.35 -6.12
C SER A 240 15.67 1.65 -5.04
N THR A 241 15.97 1.32 -3.78
CA THR A 241 15.07 1.49 -2.64
C THR A 241 15.79 2.22 -1.50
N LEU A 242 15.28 3.39 -1.12
CA LEU A 242 15.79 4.17 0.02
C LEU A 242 14.69 4.30 1.07
N HIS A 243 14.99 3.86 2.29
CA HIS A 243 14.12 4.04 3.45
C HIS A 243 14.84 4.90 4.49
N LEU A 244 14.24 6.03 4.82
CA LEU A 244 14.65 6.94 5.88
C LEU A 244 13.67 6.78 7.04
N ASN A 245 14.13 6.30 8.20
CA ASN A 245 13.31 6.09 9.39
C ASN A 245 13.84 6.91 10.57
N GLU A 246 12.96 7.51 11.36
CA GLU A 246 13.33 8.23 12.59
C GLU A 246 14.46 9.26 12.43
N ILE A 247 14.60 9.86 11.23
CA ILE A 247 15.67 10.81 10.97
C ILE A 247 15.46 12.06 11.82
N VAL A 248 16.43 12.40 12.66
CA VAL A 248 16.37 13.57 13.56
C VAL A 248 17.17 14.78 13.07
N LYS A 249 18.08 14.58 12.11
CA LYS A 249 18.89 15.66 11.52
C LYS A 249 18.41 16.03 10.12
N PRO A 250 18.46 17.32 9.73
CA PRO A 250 18.11 17.72 8.38
C PRO A 250 18.95 16.99 7.31
N ILE A 251 18.25 16.45 6.31
CA ILE A 251 18.84 15.86 5.12
C ILE A 251 18.64 16.84 3.96
N ASP A 252 19.74 17.25 3.34
CA ASP A 252 19.70 18.05 2.12
C ASP A 252 19.55 17.14 0.89
N PHE A 253 18.32 16.99 0.41
CA PHE A 253 18.03 16.13 -0.74
C PHE A 253 18.76 16.55 -2.03
N THR A 254 19.22 17.80 -2.14
CA THR A 254 19.91 18.30 -3.35
C THR A 254 21.31 17.71 -3.52
N LYS A 255 21.88 17.12 -2.46
CA LYS A 255 23.24 16.54 -2.47
C LYS A 255 23.32 15.13 -3.04
N PHE A 256 22.19 14.50 -3.37
CA PHE A 256 22.17 13.11 -3.81
C PHE A 256 21.81 12.97 -5.29
N LYS A 257 22.36 11.92 -5.93
CA LYS A 257 22.00 11.51 -7.29
C LYS A 257 21.03 10.34 -7.24
N TYR A 258 19.76 10.62 -7.50
CA TYR A 258 18.68 9.62 -7.45
C TYR A 258 18.48 8.86 -8.77
N ASN A 259 19.55 8.64 -9.53
CA ASN A 259 19.44 8.06 -10.88
C ASN A 259 18.88 6.64 -10.86
N ASN A 260 19.12 5.86 -9.81
CA ASN A 260 18.63 4.48 -9.72
C ASN A 260 17.37 4.33 -8.86
N LEU A 261 17.02 5.37 -8.09
CA LEU A 261 15.98 5.31 -7.08
C LEU A 261 14.60 5.13 -7.73
N LYS A 262 13.90 4.07 -7.32
CA LYS A 262 12.53 3.71 -7.74
C LYS A 262 11.53 3.85 -6.59
N PHE A 263 11.96 3.58 -5.37
CA PHE A 263 11.12 3.63 -4.17
C PHE A 263 11.78 4.47 -3.09
N LEU A 264 11.09 5.51 -2.62
CA LEU A 264 11.51 6.34 -1.50
C LEU A 264 10.45 6.29 -0.41
N LYS A 265 10.84 5.82 0.78
CA LYS A 265 10.01 5.85 1.98
C LYS A 265 10.67 6.68 3.07
N ILE A 266 9.90 7.61 3.62
CA ILE A 266 10.29 8.48 4.73
C ILE A 266 9.30 8.22 5.86
N GLU A 267 9.77 7.71 6.98
CA GLU A 267 8.95 7.28 8.10
C GLU A 267 9.42 7.91 9.40
N SER A 268 8.49 8.44 10.20
CA SER A 268 8.76 9.00 11.54
C SER A 268 9.93 10.01 11.60
N SER A 269 10.21 10.73 10.50
CA SER A 269 11.48 11.43 10.28
C SER A 269 11.38 12.95 10.46
N ASN A 270 11.23 13.39 11.71
CA ASN A 270 10.99 14.80 12.05
C ASN A 270 12.15 15.76 11.75
N GLY A 271 13.34 15.25 11.42
CA GLY A 271 14.48 16.04 10.98
C GLY A 271 14.35 16.57 9.56
N ILE A 272 13.44 16.01 8.75
CA ILE A 272 13.24 16.41 7.35
C ILE A 272 12.11 17.46 7.29
N ASP A 273 12.49 18.72 7.09
CA ASP A 273 11.57 19.86 7.06
C ASP A 273 11.07 20.21 5.64
N LYS A 274 11.84 19.85 4.61
CA LYS A 274 11.41 20.02 3.21
C LYS A 274 12.05 19.02 2.26
N ILE A 275 11.37 18.78 1.13
CA ILE A 275 11.95 18.14 -0.06
C ILE A 275 11.87 19.15 -1.19
N ASP A 276 13.01 19.64 -1.65
CA ASP A 276 13.09 20.81 -2.54
C ASP A 276 14.19 20.64 -3.58
N ASP A 277 13.94 21.15 -4.80
CA ASP A 277 14.88 21.15 -5.94
C ASP A 277 15.43 19.76 -6.29
N VAL A 278 14.57 18.73 -6.28
CA VAL A 278 14.98 17.34 -6.52
C VAL A 278 14.52 16.81 -7.88
N LEU A 279 15.45 16.21 -8.62
CA LEU A 279 15.18 15.43 -9.82
C LEU A 279 15.16 13.93 -9.50
N PHE A 280 14.01 13.31 -9.69
CA PHE A 280 13.79 11.88 -9.52
C PHE A 280 13.49 11.21 -10.88
N PRO A 281 14.51 10.88 -11.68
CA PRO A 281 14.30 10.42 -13.05
C PRO A 281 13.61 9.05 -13.15
N ASN A 282 13.76 8.22 -12.11
CA ASN A 282 13.28 6.84 -12.09
C ASN A 282 12.35 6.49 -10.91
N LEU A 283 12.02 7.47 -10.05
CA LEU A 283 11.17 7.23 -8.89
C LEU A 283 9.74 6.87 -9.34
N GLN A 284 9.22 5.77 -8.82
CA GLN A 284 7.89 5.23 -9.10
C GLN A 284 6.96 5.38 -7.88
N HIS A 285 7.52 5.31 -6.67
CA HIS A 285 6.74 5.39 -5.43
C HIS A 285 7.42 6.34 -4.44
N LEU A 286 6.63 7.25 -3.88
CA LEU A 286 7.03 8.14 -2.78
C LEU A 286 6.06 7.97 -1.62
N GLU A 287 6.57 7.53 -0.48
CA GLU A 287 5.82 7.36 0.76
C GLU A 287 6.41 8.24 1.86
N ILE A 288 5.57 9.05 2.49
CA ILE A 288 5.90 9.89 3.64
C ILE A 288 4.91 9.52 4.74
N ILE A 289 5.35 8.80 5.76
CA ILE A 289 4.50 8.21 6.80
C ILE A 289 4.92 8.74 8.16
N ASN A 290 3.96 9.15 8.99
CA ASN A 290 4.18 9.71 10.33
C ASN A 290 5.25 10.81 10.37
N THR A 291 5.44 11.54 9.26
CA THR A 291 6.48 12.56 9.12
C THR A 291 5.86 13.88 8.69
N ASN A 292 6.18 14.98 9.37
CA ASN A 292 5.70 16.30 9.00
C ASN A 292 6.70 16.98 8.07
N ILE A 293 6.50 16.85 6.76
CA ILE A 293 7.24 17.60 5.75
C ILE A 293 6.32 18.73 5.25
N PRO A 294 6.43 19.96 5.80
CA PRO A 294 5.53 21.05 5.46
C PRO A 294 5.64 21.54 4.01
N LEU A 295 6.78 21.34 3.35
CA LEU A 295 7.01 21.79 1.98
C LEU A 295 7.62 20.70 1.10
N ILE A 296 6.91 20.38 0.01
CA ILE A 296 7.44 19.58 -1.10
C ILE A 296 7.39 20.46 -2.36
N SER A 297 8.55 20.91 -2.81
CA SER A 297 8.67 21.91 -3.86
C SER A 297 9.67 21.53 -4.97
N ASN A 298 9.43 22.04 -6.17
CA ASN A 298 10.36 21.94 -7.31
C ASN A 298 10.76 20.48 -7.65
N ILE A 299 9.83 19.55 -7.45
CA ILE A 299 10.04 18.13 -7.71
C ILE A 299 9.73 17.80 -9.16
N LYS A 300 10.67 17.12 -9.83
CA LYS A 300 10.44 16.49 -11.13
C LYS A 300 10.58 14.98 -11.02
N ALA A 301 9.46 14.28 -11.07
CA ALA A 301 9.38 12.83 -10.93
C ALA A 301 8.48 12.22 -12.03
N ASN A 302 8.92 12.29 -13.29
CA ASN A 302 8.09 11.92 -14.43
C ASN A 302 7.63 10.46 -14.45
N LYS A 303 8.33 9.54 -13.75
CA LYS A 303 7.95 8.13 -13.63
C LYS A 303 7.16 7.81 -12.36
N LEU A 304 6.85 8.81 -11.53
CA LEU A 304 6.13 8.60 -10.28
C LEU A 304 4.71 8.10 -10.59
N GLU A 305 4.34 6.97 -10.03
CA GLU A 305 3.05 6.29 -10.22
C GLU A 305 2.14 6.49 -8.99
N SER A 306 2.72 6.52 -7.79
CA SER A 306 2.00 6.72 -6.52
C SER A 306 2.71 7.69 -5.58
N LEU A 307 1.92 8.55 -4.93
CA LEU A 307 2.32 9.43 -3.83
C LEU A 307 1.43 9.15 -2.61
N ILE A 308 2.05 8.74 -1.51
CA ILE A 308 1.38 8.57 -0.21
C ILE A 308 2.00 9.56 0.76
N TYR A 309 1.19 10.48 1.27
CA TYR A 309 1.54 11.37 2.37
C TYR A 309 0.58 11.11 3.51
N ASN A 310 1.05 10.48 4.58
CA ASN A 310 0.29 10.20 5.77
C ASN A 310 1.02 10.74 6.98
N SER A 311 0.60 11.88 7.49
CA SER A 311 1.25 12.56 8.59
C SER A 311 0.32 12.71 9.80
N SER A 312 0.92 13.12 10.92
CA SER A 312 0.24 13.24 12.21
C SER A 312 -0.84 14.33 12.20
N TYR A 313 -1.70 14.34 13.22
CA TYR A 313 -2.84 15.26 13.39
C TYR A 313 -2.52 16.77 13.37
N TYR A 314 -1.24 17.18 13.42
CA TYR A 314 -0.83 18.59 13.46
C TYR A 314 0.09 18.97 12.29
N SER A 315 0.06 18.17 11.22
CA SER A 315 0.87 18.40 10.03
C SER A 315 0.12 19.24 9.00
N SER A 316 0.80 20.20 8.39
CA SER A 316 0.31 20.84 7.18
C SER A 316 1.19 20.44 6.00
N ILE A 317 0.63 20.41 4.80
CA ILE A 317 1.39 20.12 3.59
C ILE A 317 1.22 21.22 2.55
N SER A 318 2.33 21.55 1.91
CA SER A 318 2.40 22.43 0.76
C SER A 318 3.04 21.71 -0.43
N LEU A 319 2.39 21.77 -1.59
CA LEU A 319 2.90 21.21 -2.84
C LEU A 319 3.14 22.31 -3.87
N GLU A 320 4.39 22.53 -4.26
CA GLU A 320 4.76 23.59 -5.20
C GLU A 320 5.58 23.10 -6.39
N ASN A 321 5.21 23.49 -7.61
CA ASN A 321 5.94 23.15 -8.84
C ASN A 321 6.21 21.63 -8.99
N PHE A 322 5.30 20.79 -8.49
CA PHE A 322 5.43 19.32 -8.54
C PHE A 322 4.99 18.80 -9.92
N GLN A 323 5.95 18.25 -10.67
CA GLN A 323 5.74 17.62 -11.97
C GLN A 323 5.83 16.10 -11.87
N ALA A 324 4.70 15.41 -12.05
CA ALA A 324 4.63 13.96 -12.11
C ALA A 324 3.65 13.51 -13.20
N GLU A 325 4.15 13.41 -14.43
CA GLU A 325 3.33 13.14 -15.63
C GLU A 325 2.60 11.79 -15.58
N ASN A 326 3.20 10.78 -14.96
CA ASN A 326 2.65 9.43 -14.88
C ASN A 326 1.93 9.12 -13.56
N LEU A 327 1.73 10.12 -12.67
CA LEU A 327 1.11 9.89 -11.37
C LEU A 327 -0.33 9.43 -11.53
N GLN A 328 -0.67 8.27 -10.96
CA GLN A 328 -2.00 7.66 -11.08
C GLN A 328 -2.78 7.68 -9.77
N GLN A 329 -2.08 7.70 -8.63
CA GLN A 329 -2.65 7.62 -7.29
C GLN A 329 -2.02 8.65 -6.34
N ILE A 330 -2.88 9.30 -5.56
CA ILE A 330 -2.50 10.16 -4.42
C ILE A 330 -3.32 9.74 -3.19
N ASP A 331 -2.65 9.56 -2.05
CA ASP A 331 -3.27 9.51 -0.72
C ASP A 331 -2.65 10.61 0.15
N ILE A 332 -3.45 11.56 0.62
CA ILE A 332 -3.02 12.65 1.52
C ILE A 332 -3.84 12.57 2.80
N ILE A 333 -3.18 12.25 3.90
CA ILE A 333 -3.70 12.29 5.27
C ILE A 333 -2.84 13.29 6.04
N ALA A 334 -3.42 14.44 6.40
CA ALA A 334 -2.74 15.54 7.08
C ALA A 334 -3.70 16.28 8.01
N SER A 335 -3.20 17.24 8.79
CA SER A 335 -4.09 18.19 9.48
C SER A 335 -4.73 19.15 8.48
N SER A 336 -3.91 19.82 7.67
CA SER A 336 -4.35 20.81 6.67
C SER A 336 -3.51 20.73 5.38
N ILE A 337 -4.02 21.38 4.33
CA ILE A 337 -3.26 21.68 3.12
C ILE A 337 -3.11 23.21 3.08
N ASP A 338 -1.88 23.70 3.15
CA ASP A 338 -1.62 25.14 3.20
C ASP A 338 -1.72 25.76 1.80
N HIS A 339 -0.98 25.20 0.84
CA HIS A 339 -1.03 25.67 -0.55
C HIS A 339 -0.68 24.56 -1.55
N ILE A 340 -1.30 24.66 -2.73
CA ILE A 340 -1.00 23.85 -3.91
C ILE A 340 -0.85 24.78 -5.10
N THR A 341 0.39 24.87 -5.61
CA THR A 341 0.74 25.83 -6.68
C THR A 341 1.50 25.13 -7.80
N ASN A 342 1.10 25.35 -9.04
CA ASN A 342 1.76 24.83 -10.25
C ASN A 342 1.94 23.29 -10.26
N VAL A 343 0.97 22.57 -9.72
CA VAL A 343 0.97 21.10 -9.68
C VAL A 343 0.21 20.54 -10.88
N GLN A 344 0.77 19.54 -11.57
CA GLN A 344 0.16 18.92 -12.75
C GLN A 344 0.31 17.40 -12.74
N PHE A 345 -0.84 16.69 -12.71
CA PHE A 345 -0.93 15.24 -12.68
C PHE A 345 -1.89 14.72 -13.78
N PRO A 346 -1.50 14.74 -15.06
CA PRO A 346 -2.43 14.51 -16.18
C PRO A 346 -2.98 13.08 -16.26
N GLN A 347 -2.34 12.09 -15.62
CA GLN A 347 -2.73 10.68 -15.59
C GLN A 347 -3.39 10.26 -14.27
N LEU A 348 -3.70 11.21 -13.38
CA LEU A 348 -4.23 10.92 -12.05
C LEU A 348 -5.64 10.32 -12.17
N LYS A 349 -5.85 9.17 -11.53
CA LYS A 349 -7.13 8.42 -11.58
C LYS A 349 -7.79 8.32 -10.21
N TYR A 350 -6.99 8.08 -9.17
CA TYR A 350 -7.47 7.87 -7.81
C TYR A 350 -6.87 8.92 -6.88
N VAL A 351 -7.73 9.55 -6.08
CA VAL A 351 -7.32 10.47 -5.03
C VAL A 351 -8.06 10.15 -3.75
N LYS A 352 -7.32 10.08 -2.65
CA LYS A 352 -7.84 10.08 -1.29
C LYS A 352 -7.26 11.26 -0.53
N ILE A 353 -8.13 12.05 0.10
CA ILE A 353 -7.73 13.20 0.93
C ILE A 353 -8.50 13.15 2.25
N LYS A 354 -7.76 13.18 3.36
CA LYS A 354 -8.27 13.24 4.73
C LYS A 354 -7.58 14.38 5.46
N LEU A 355 -8.36 15.37 5.92
CA LEU A 355 -7.84 16.53 6.64
C LEU A 355 -8.42 16.60 8.06
N TYR A 356 -7.61 16.57 9.10
CA TYR A 356 -8.13 16.61 10.48
C TYR A 356 -8.62 17.98 10.92
N GLU A 357 -7.98 19.04 10.42
CA GLU A 357 -8.39 20.42 10.66
C GLU A 357 -9.07 20.96 9.40
N GLN A 358 -10.29 21.47 9.56
CA GLN A 358 -11.02 22.06 8.45
C GLN A 358 -10.20 23.22 7.86
N PRO A 359 -9.95 23.28 6.54
CA PRO A 359 -9.52 24.52 5.96
C PRO A 359 -10.61 25.58 6.21
N ILE A 360 -10.24 26.61 6.96
CA ILE A 360 -11.05 27.81 7.15
C ILE A 360 -11.26 28.42 5.75
N PRO A 361 -12.50 28.73 5.32
CA PRO A 361 -12.83 29.21 3.96
C PRO A 361 -12.11 30.47 3.47
N ASP A 362 -11.22 31.06 4.29
CA ASP A 362 -10.32 32.17 3.93
C ASP A 362 -9.04 31.72 3.21
N ILE A 363 -8.90 30.45 2.78
CA ILE A 363 -7.78 30.03 1.92
C ILE A 363 -7.92 30.68 0.53
N THR A 364 -7.34 31.86 0.45
CA THR A 364 -6.96 32.62 -0.72
C THR A 364 -6.30 31.73 -1.78
N ASN A 365 -6.83 31.77 -3.01
CA ASN A 365 -6.17 31.38 -4.27
C ASN A 365 -5.70 29.93 -4.49
N THR A 366 -5.74 29.01 -3.52
CA THR A 366 -5.34 27.62 -3.76
C THR A 366 -6.39 26.89 -4.61
N THR A 367 -6.01 26.46 -5.82
CA THR A 367 -6.91 25.74 -6.72
C THR A 367 -6.49 24.28 -6.86
N PHE A 368 -7.37 23.36 -6.49
CA PHE A 368 -7.16 21.91 -6.63
C PHE A 368 -7.45 21.41 -8.06
N LYS A 369 -7.01 22.15 -9.09
CA LYS A 369 -7.34 21.86 -10.50
C LYS A 369 -6.90 20.49 -10.98
N PHE A 370 -5.89 19.88 -10.36
CA PHE A 370 -5.47 18.52 -10.69
C PHE A 370 -6.59 17.48 -10.44
N LEU A 371 -7.53 17.77 -9.52
CA LEU A 371 -8.70 16.93 -9.25
C LEU A 371 -9.70 16.89 -10.42
N GLU A 372 -9.66 17.83 -11.38
CA GLU A 372 -10.61 17.82 -12.51
C GLU A 372 -10.47 16.58 -13.42
N SER A 373 -9.34 15.88 -13.32
CA SER A 373 -8.97 14.78 -14.20
C SER A 373 -9.18 13.37 -13.62
N ILE A 374 -9.59 13.27 -12.35
CA ILE A 374 -9.64 12.01 -11.60
C ILE A 374 -10.92 11.21 -11.92
N GLU A 375 -10.88 9.90 -11.70
CA GLU A 375 -12.03 8.99 -11.89
C GLU A 375 -12.68 8.57 -10.57
N ILE A 376 -11.87 8.44 -9.51
CA ILE A 376 -12.29 8.02 -8.18
C ILE A 376 -11.76 9.01 -7.15
N LEU A 377 -12.63 9.47 -6.26
CA LEU A 377 -12.31 10.40 -5.18
C LEU A 377 -12.83 9.88 -3.85
N GLU A 378 -11.97 9.88 -2.84
CA GLU A 378 -12.33 9.68 -1.44
C GLU A 378 -11.99 10.95 -0.65
N THR A 379 -12.98 11.55 0.00
CA THR A 379 -12.79 12.72 0.86
C THR A 379 -13.21 12.44 2.29
N GLU A 380 -12.38 12.87 3.24
CA GLU A 380 -12.70 12.84 4.66
C GLU A 380 -12.41 14.20 5.29
N HIS A 381 -13.44 14.83 5.87
CA HIS A 381 -13.39 16.17 6.50
C HIS A 381 -12.91 17.33 5.58
N CYS A 382 -13.03 17.20 4.26
CA CYS A 382 -12.41 18.14 3.33
C CYS A 382 -13.20 18.42 2.05
N ILE A 383 -14.53 18.22 2.02
CA ILE A 383 -15.35 18.45 0.82
C ILE A 383 -15.17 19.82 0.17
N GLN A 384 -14.85 20.87 0.93
CA GLN A 384 -14.65 22.24 0.46
C GLN A 384 -13.49 22.40 -0.54
N ILE A 385 -12.53 21.45 -0.61
CA ILE A 385 -11.46 21.48 -1.61
C ILE A 385 -11.98 21.36 -3.05
N LEU A 386 -13.23 20.92 -3.20
CA LEU A 386 -13.91 20.75 -4.48
C LEU A 386 -14.63 22.02 -4.95
N ASP A 387 -14.61 23.09 -4.15
CA ASP A 387 -15.35 24.30 -4.48
C ASP A 387 -14.86 24.94 -5.78
N ASN A 388 -15.80 25.30 -6.65
CA ASN A 388 -15.57 25.87 -7.99
C ASN A 388 -14.81 24.96 -8.98
N LEU A 389 -14.74 23.65 -8.73
CA LEU A 389 -14.15 22.68 -9.67
C LEU A 389 -15.18 22.04 -10.61
N THR A 390 -14.78 21.73 -11.84
CA THR A 390 -15.55 20.86 -12.73
C THR A 390 -14.85 19.51 -12.86
N LEU A 391 -15.34 18.50 -12.15
CA LEU A 391 -14.75 17.17 -12.11
C LEU A 391 -15.20 16.32 -13.30
N LYS A 392 -14.63 16.64 -14.49
CA LYS A 392 -15.07 16.14 -15.81
C LYS A 392 -14.98 14.62 -15.98
N LYS A 393 -14.16 13.95 -15.18
CA LYS A 393 -13.89 12.51 -15.29
C LYS A 393 -14.33 11.70 -14.06
N LEU A 394 -14.83 12.36 -13.01
CA LEU A 394 -15.15 11.69 -11.76
C LEU A 394 -16.39 10.81 -11.93
N LYS A 395 -16.24 9.50 -11.70
CA LYS A 395 -17.32 8.50 -11.79
C LYS A 395 -17.79 8.04 -10.41
N ILE A 396 -16.87 7.96 -9.44
CA ILE A 396 -17.14 7.46 -8.09
C ILE A 396 -16.64 8.48 -7.08
N TRP A 397 -17.51 8.87 -6.15
CA TRP A 397 -17.14 9.74 -5.05
C TRP A 397 -17.60 9.16 -3.72
N ASN A 398 -16.64 8.93 -2.83
CA ASN A 398 -16.87 8.47 -1.46
C ASN A 398 -16.61 9.61 -0.48
N ILE A 399 -17.58 9.88 0.39
CA ILE A 399 -17.53 10.92 1.41
C ILE A 399 -17.56 10.25 2.78
N HIS A 400 -16.54 10.48 3.59
CA HIS A 400 -16.40 9.91 4.93
C HIS A 400 -16.32 11.01 5.98
N ASN A 401 -17.00 10.86 7.13
CA ASN A 401 -16.90 11.74 8.31
C ASN A 401 -16.93 13.27 8.04
N ASP A 402 -17.41 13.71 6.88
CA ASP A 402 -17.16 15.07 6.40
C ASP A 402 -17.99 16.12 7.16
N VAL A 403 -17.73 17.39 6.88
CA VAL A 403 -18.31 18.52 7.56
C VAL A 403 -19.52 19.03 6.76
N ASN A 404 -20.47 19.69 7.41
CA ASN A 404 -21.63 20.27 6.74
C ASN A 404 -21.22 21.52 5.96
N TYR A 405 -20.62 21.32 4.79
CA TYR A 405 -20.20 22.36 3.88
C TYR A 405 -21.01 22.29 2.59
N ARG A 406 -21.54 23.44 2.17
CA ARG A 406 -22.31 23.57 0.94
C ARG A 406 -21.39 24.00 -0.19
N LEU A 407 -21.16 23.08 -1.13
CA LEU A 407 -20.46 23.38 -2.37
C LEU A 407 -21.15 24.48 -3.16
N SER A 408 -20.34 25.32 -3.80
CA SER A 408 -20.78 26.34 -4.74
C SER A 408 -21.56 25.72 -5.91
N PRO A 409 -22.58 26.40 -6.45
CA PRO A 409 -23.24 26.01 -7.70
C PRO A 409 -22.31 25.91 -8.91
N GLN A 410 -21.10 26.48 -8.83
CA GLN A 410 -20.08 26.32 -9.87
C GLN A 410 -19.39 24.95 -9.83
N THR A 411 -19.46 24.22 -8.71
CA THR A 411 -18.93 22.86 -8.63
C THR A 411 -19.82 21.88 -9.38
N GLN A 412 -19.25 21.15 -10.33
CA GLN A 412 -20.01 20.29 -11.24
C GLN A 412 -19.38 18.90 -11.35
N PHE A 413 -20.26 17.89 -11.44
CA PHE A 413 -19.91 16.47 -11.52
C PHE A 413 -20.58 15.84 -12.76
N PRO A 414 -20.19 16.26 -13.98
CA PRO A 414 -20.95 15.97 -15.20
C PRO A 414 -21.08 14.48 -15.52
N ILE A 415 -20.19 13.61 -15.06
CA ILE A 415 -20.23 12.17 -15.34
C ILE A 415 -20.24 11.29 -14.08
N LEU A 416 -20.50 11.87 -12.91
CA LEU A 416 -20.56 11.12 -11.65
C LEU A 416 -21.69 10.11 -11.71
N GLU A 417 -21.38 8.84 -11.48
CA GLU A 417 -22.32 7.72 -11.54
C GLU A 417 -22.68 7.19 -10.16
N THR A 418 -21.73 7.21 -9.22
CA THR A 418 -21.90 6.66 -7.87
C THR A 418 -21.47 7.65 -6.80
N LEU A 419 -22.35 7.90 -5.84
CA LEU A 419 -22.10 8.68 -4.64
C LEU A 419 -22.27 7.79 -3.40
N LEU A 420 -21.21 7.63 -2.63
CA LEU A 420 -21.22 6.94 -1.34
C LEU A 420 -21.00 7.96 -0.22
N ILE A 421 -21.89 7.98 0.77
CA ILE A 421 -21.78 8.78 1.98
C ILE A 421 -21.71 7.80 3.15
N ALA A 422 -20.60 7.73 3.85
CA ALA A 422 -20.41 6.76 4.92
C ALA A 422 -19.96 7.42 6.23
N HIS A 423 -20.59 7.04 7.34
CA HIS A 423 -20.24 7.49 8.68
C HIS A 423 -20.17 9.01 8.83
N ASN A 424 -21.08 9.74 8.17
CA ASN A 424 -21.03 11.18 8.15
C ASN A 424 -22.04 11.79 9.13
N GLU A 425 -21.55 12.12 10.33
CA GLU A 425 -22.38 12.71 11.37
C GLU A 425 -22.69 14.20 11.16
N ALA A 426 -22.02 14.91 10.27
CA ALA A 426 -22.36 16.32 10.02
C ALA A 426 -23.50 16.47 9.00
N ILE A 427 -23.70 15.45 8.15
CA ILE A 427 -24.65 15.48 7.05
C ILE A 427 -26.03 15.00 7.52
N GLN A 428 -27.03 15.88 7.37
CA GLN A 428 -28.43 15.54 7.65
C GLN A 428 -29.21 15.03 6.43
N GLN A 429 -28.70 15.31 5.24
CA GLN A 429 -29.39 15.09 3.95
C GLN A 429 -28.37 14.95 2.82
N VAL A 430 -28.72 14.33 1.68
CA VAL A 430 -27.77 14.16 0.57
C VAL A 430 -27.29 15.54 0.05
N PRO A 431 -25.98 15.80 -0.08
CA PRO A 431 -25.50 17.08 -0.60
C PRO A 431 -26.12 17.42 -1.96
N LEU A 432 -26.63 18.65 -2.10
CA LEU A 432 -27.19 19.13 -3.37
C LEU A 432 -26.05 19.38 -4.35
N ILE A 433 -25.84 18.45 -5.29
CA ILE A 433 -24.79 18.52 -6.31
C ILE A 433 -25.35 18.43 -7.73
N TYR A 434 -24.71 19.12 -8.68
CA TYR A 434 -25.01 18.98 -10.10
C TYR A 434 -24.32 17.73 -10.66
N ALA A 435 -25.04 16.60 -10.65
CA ALA A 435 -24.58 15.30 -11.11
C ALA A 435 -25.65 14.64 -12.02
N PRO A 436 -25.76 15.07 -13.30
CA PRO A 436 -26.86 14.66 -14.18
C PRO A 436 -26.84 13.17 -14.59
N ASN A 437 -25.72 12.48 -14.37
CA ASN A 437 -25.53 11.06 -14.69
C ASN A 437 -25.50 10.16 -13.44
N LEU A 438 -25.90 10.69 -12.28
CA LEU A 438 -25.87 9.95 -11.02
C LEU A 438 -26.87 8.79 -11.06
N LYS A 439 -26.37 7.56 -10.88
CA LYS A 439 -27.14 6.30 -10.96
C LYS A 439 -27.34 5.66 -9.60
N ASN A 440 -26.35 5.76 -8.74
CA ASN A 440 -26.32 5.09 -7.45
C ASN A 440 -26.03 6.09 -6.33
N ILE A 441 -26.88 6.09 -5.31
CA ILE A 441 -26.64 6.79 -4.06
C ILE A 441 -26.68 5.75 -2.94
N THR A 442 -25.64 5.74 -2.12
CA THR A 442 -25.56 4.88 -0.94
C THR A 442 -25.20 5.73 0.27
N VAL A 443 -26.01 5.65 1.34
CA VAL A 443 -25.74 6.32 2.62
C VAL A 443 -25.61 5.24 3.69
N LEU A 444 -24.45 5.16 4.35
CA LEU A 444 -24.12 4.11 5.33
C LEU A 444 -23.82 4.74 6.70
N GLY A 445 -24.48 4.23 7.74
CA GLY A 445 -24.12 4.46 9.13
C GLY A 445 -23.91 5.92 9.52
N SER A 446 -24.75 6.83 9.02
CA SER A 446 -24.66 8.28 9.26
C SER A 446 -25.80 8.69 10.22
N PHE A 447 -25.52 8.77 11.52
CA PHE A 447 -26.58 8.85 12.56
C PHE A 447 -27.27 10.21 12.67
N ASN A 448 -26.82 11.23 11.95
CA ASN A 448 -27.58 12.49 11.82
C ASN A 448 -28.34 12.60 10.49
N PHE A 449 -28.25 11.59 9.63
CA PHE A 449 -28.93 11.56 8.34
C PHE A 449 -30.42 11.23 8.50
N VAL A 450 -31.27 12.27 8.49
CA VAL A 450 -32.68 12.18 8.87
C VAL A 450 -33.65 12.24 7.69
N SER A 451 -33.20 12.63 6.50
CA SER A 451 -34.10 12.85 5.36
C SER A 451 -33.42 12.67 4.01
N ILE A 452 -34.16 12.06 3.07
CA ILE A 452 -33.83 11.99 1.64
C ILE A 452 -34.74 12.89 0.79
N ASN A 453 -35.65 13.64 1.39
CA ASN A 453 -36.65 14.44 0.67
C ASN A 453 -36.04 15.67 -0.03
N ASN A 454 -34.75 15.95 0.20
CA ASN A 454 -34.02 17.04 -0.45
C ASN A 454 -33.38 16.62 -1.78
N LEU A 455 -33.41 15.33 -2.12
CA LEU A 455 -32.91 14.86 -3.39
C LEU A 455 -33.62 15.61 -4.54
N PRO A 456 -32.87 16.22 -5.47
CA PRO A 456 -33.46 16.86 -6.64
C PRO A 456 -34.40 15.89 -7.36
N LYS A 457 -35.64 16.32 -7.58
CA LYS A 457 -36.65 15.58 -8.36
C LYS A 457 -36.15 15.18 -9.76
N ASP A 458 -35.16 15.92 -10.25
CA ASP A 458 -34.59 15.78 -11.57
C ASP A 458 -33.27 15.00 -11.59
N TYR A 459 -32.95 14.13 -10.61
CA TYR A 459 -31.88 13.13 -10.82
C TYR A 459 -32.39 12.07 -11.81
N PRO A 460 -32.24 12.32 -13.12
CA PRO A 460 -33.06 11.66 -14.11
C PRO A 460 -32.52 10.26 -14.41
N THR A 461 -31.33 9.91 -13.90
CA THR A 461 -30.65 8.64 -14.13
C THR A 461 -30.57 7.80 -12.86
N LEU A 462 -31.11 8.27 -11.73
CA LEU A 462 -31.02 7.56 -10.46
C LEU A 462 -31.79 6.25 -10.54
N THR A 463 -31.08 5.13 -10.46
CA THR A 463 -31.62 3.77 -10.54
C THR A 463 -31.59 3.04 -9.21
N THR A 464 -30.66 3.40 -8.32
CA THR A 464 -30.45 2.71 -7.05
C THR A 464 -30.28 3.70 -5.92
N LEU A 465 -31.07 3.55 -4.85
CA LEU A 465 -30.94 4.29 -3.61
C LEU A 465 -30.88 3.32 -2.43
N VAL A 466 -29.76 3.33 -1.71
CA VAL A 466 -29.53 2.49 -0.53
C VAL A 466 -29.27 3.39 0.67
N ILE A 467 -30.06 3.22 1.72
CA ILE A 467 -29.90 3.89 3.01
C ILE A 467 -29.71 2.79 4.05
N ASP A 468 -28.54 2.71 4.66
CA ASP A 468 -28.22 1.66 5.63
C ASP A 468 -27.80 2.27 6.97
N ASN A 469 -28.43 1.81 8.04
CA ASN A 469 -28.18 2.20 9.42
C ASN A 469 -28.23 3.72 9.65
N CYS A 470 -29.25 4.37 9.09
CA CYS A 470 -29.50 5.81 9.25
C CYS A 470 -30.89 6.05 9.88
N PRO A 471 -31.09 7.13 10.66
CA PRO A 471 -32.35 7.40 11.34
C PRO A 471 -33.37 8.14 10.45
N VAL A 472 -33.62 7.61 9.26
CA VAL A 472 -34.62 8.17 8.35
C VAL A 472 -36.00 7.76 8.82
N SER A 473 -36.74 8.70 9.40
CA SER A 473 -38.10 8.49 9.91
C SER A 473 -39.21 9.03 9.00
N TYR A 474 -38.87 9.86 8.01
CA TYR A 474 -39.88 10.52 7.18
C TYR A 474 -39.49 10.58 5.70
N ILE A 475 -40.19 9.80 4.88
CA ILE A 475 -40.02 9.75 3.42
C ILE A 475 -41.35 10.10 2.77
N ASN A 476 -41.43 11.29 2.21
CA ASN A 476 -42.67 11.81 1.64
C ASN A 476 -42.44 12.51 0.30
N GLY A 477 -43.29 12.21 -0.66
CA GLY A 477 -43.30 12.94 -1.94
C GLY A 477 -42.10 12.65 -2.83
N LEU A 478 -41.49 11.48 -2.71
CA LEU A 478 -40.44 11.06 -3.64
C LEU A 478 -41.02 10.88 -5.05
N GLU A 479 -40.41 11.53 -6.02
CA GLU A 479 -40.78 11.44 -7.44
C GLU A 479 -39.52 11.10 -8.25
N PHE A 480 -39.17 9.82 -8.31
CA PHE A 480 -38.01 9.35 -9.09
C PHE A 480 -38.48 8.47 -10.26
N PRO A 481 -38.52 9.01 -11.48
CA PRO A 481 -39.13 8.32 -12.62
C PRO A 481 -38.35 7.09 -13.07
N ASN A 482 -37.08 6.91 -12.67
CA ASN A 482 -36.21 5.83 -13.12
C ASN A 482 -35.63 4.98 -11.98
N LEU A 483 -36.06 5.20 -10.73
CA LEU A 483 -35.56 4.42 -9.59
C LEU A 483 -36.05 2.98 -9.72
N GLU A 484 -35.14 2.02 -9.75
CA GLU A 484 -35.42 0.58 -9.86
C GLU A 484 -35.31 -0.14 -8.50
N VAL A 485 -34.37 0.29 -7.66
CA VAL A 485 -34.09 -0.34 -6.35
C VAL A 485 -34.09 0.72 -5.25
N LEU A 486 -34.87 0.46 -4.20
CA LEU A 486 -34.89 1.22 -2.96
C LEU A 486 -34.68 0.27 -1.78
N ASP A 487 -33.53 0.38 -1.10
CA ASP A 487 -33.22 -0.39 0.11
C ASP A 487 -33.02 0.56 1.29
N ILE A 488 -33.79 0.35 2.35
CA ILE A 488 -33.78 1.18 3.55
C ILE A 488 -33.64 0.27 4.77
N GLN A 489 -32.43 0.23 5.32
CA GLN A 489 -32.12 -0.39 6.60
C GLN A 489 -31.99 0.72 7.65
N ILE A 490 -32.94 0.77 8.58
CA ILE A 490 -33.14 1.92 9.46
C ILE A 490 -32.40 1.70 10.77
N SER A 491 -31.80 2.74 11.32
CA SER A 491 -31.13 2.62 12.62
C SER A 491 -32.12 2.29 13.74
N SER A 492 -31.60 1.62 14.76
CA SER A 492 -32.34 1.14 15.93
C SER A 492 -33.16 2.20 16.66
N ASP A 493 -32.69 3.44 16.68
CA ASP A 493 -33.28 4.56 17.41
C ASP A 493 -34.54 5.16 16.77
N VAL A 494 -34.94 4.70 15.59
CA VAL A 494 -36.20 5.11 14.95
C VAL A 494 -37.34 4.20 15.37
N PHE A 495 -38.34 4.78 16.03
CA PHE A 495 -39.54 4.05 16.47
C PHE A 495 -40.71 4.14 15.49
N GLU A 496 -40.71 5.15 14.61
CA GLU A 496 -41.81 5.40 13.67
C GLU A 496 -41.22 5.88 12.34
N MET A 497 -41.72 5.32 11.25
CA MET A 497 -41.39 5.71 9.89
C MET A 497 -42.66 5.97 9.09
N ASN A 498 -42.69 7.11 8.40
CA ASN A 498 -43.76 7.43 7.46
C ASN A 498 -43.23 7.32 6.03
N PHE A 499 -43.91 6.53 5.21
CA PHE A 499 -43.62 6.33 3.81
C PHE A 499 -44.87 6.69 2.98
N GLU A 500 -44.96 7.97 2.62
CA GLU A 500 -46.21 8.56 2.12
C GLU A 500 -46.05 9.27 0.76
N ASN A 501 -47.10 9.26 -0.05
CA ASN A 501 -47.22 10.06 -1.29
C ASN A 501 -46.05 9.89 -2.28
N ASN A 502 -45.45 8.70 -2.35
CA ASN A 502 -44.29 8.42 -3.19
C ASN A 502 -44.73 7.90 -4.58
N LYS A 503 -44.13 8.44 -5.65
CA LYS A 503 -44.37 8.03 -7.04
C LYS A 503 -43.09 7.49 -7.66
N LEU A 504 -43.02 6.18 -7.77
CA LEU A 504 -41.83 5.43 -8.17
C LEU A 504 -42.19 4.46 -9.31
N PRO A 505 -42.49 5.00 -10.52
CA PRO A 505 -43.11 4.21 -11.60
C PRO A 505 -42.25 3.06 -12.13
N GLN A 506 -40.93 3.11 -11.96
CA GLN A 506 -39.99 2.08 -12.42
C GLN A 506 -39.43 1.21 -11.29
N LEU A 507 -39.90 1.39 -10.06
CA LEU A 507 -39.40 0.63 -8.92
C LEU A 507 -39.73 -0.85 -9.09
N LYS A 508 -38.71 -1.70 -9.03
CA LYS A 508 -38.80 -3.15 -9.12
C LYS A 508 -38.61 -3.80 -7.75
N GLU A 509 -37.74 -3.23 -6.92
CA GLU A 509 -37.40 -3.79 -5.62
C GLU A 509 -37.50 -2.74 -4.51
N LEU A 510 -38.20 -3.10 -3.45
CA LEU A 510 -38.31 -2.31 -2.23
C LEU A 510 -38.03 -3.17 -0.99
N ASN A 511 -36.99 -2.77 -0.25
CA ASN A 511 -36.62 -3.38 1.01
C ASN A 511 -36.69 -2.33 2.13
N ILE A 512 -37.42 -2.64 3.21
CA ILE A 512 -37.47 -1.83 4.42
C ILE A 512 -37.26 -2.76 5.62
N SER A 513 -36.25 -2.48 6.43
CA SER A 513 -35.99 -3.27 7.65
C SER A 513 -35.25 -2.45 8.70
N PRO A 514 -35.35 -2.79 10.00
CA PRO A 514 -34.44 -2.24 10.99
C PRO A 514 -33.07 -2.91 10.85
N LYS A 515 -32.00 -2.15 11.07
CA LYS A 515 -30.65 -2.73 11.17
C LYS A 515 -30.53 -3.48 12.49
N VAL A 516 -30.35 -4.80 12.41
CA VAL A 516 -30.16 -5.65 13.59
C VAL A 516 -28.73 -5.48 14.11
N ASN A 517 -28.48 -4.45 14.91
CA ASN A 517 -27.24 -4.36 15.70
C ASN A 517 -27.38 -5.32 16.90
N ASN A 518 -26.65 -6.43 16.81
CA ASN A 518 -26.72 -7.69 17.57
C ASN A 518 -26.73 -7.67 19.13
N SER A 519 -27.04 -6.58 19.84
CA SER A 519 -26.96 -6.59 21.32
C SER A 519 -28.08 -5.89 22.11
N PHE A 520 -28.87 -4.98 21.52
CA PHE A 520 -29.86 -4.22 22.31
C PHE A 520 -31.33 -4.66 22.12
N TYR A 521 -31.67 -5.36 21.04
CA TYR A 521 -33.06 -5.73 20.72
C TYR A 521 -33.55 -7.04 21.33
N SER A 522 -32.73 -7.72 22.13
CA SER A 522 -33.18 -8.92 22.86
C SER A 522 -34.20 -8.60 23.97
N ASN A 523 -34.42 -7.33 24.30
CA ASN A 523 -35.40 -6.90 25.31
C ASN A 523 -36.72 -6.37 24.69
N GLY A 524 -37.24 -7.06 23.69
CA GLY A 524 -38.66 -7.40 23.56
C GLY A 524 -39.72 -6.34 23.18
N ASN A 525 -39.54 -5.03 23.41
CA ASN A 525 -40.71 -4.12 23.40
C ASN A 525 -40.65 -2.89 22.48
N ALA A 526 -39.52 -2.58 21.85
CA ALA A 526 -39.48 -1.48 20.87
C ALA A 526 -39.69 -2.04 19.46
N SER A 527 -40.95 -2.15 19.02
CA SER A 527 -41.26 -2.38 17.61
C SER A 527 -41.31 -1.05 16.89
N MET A 528 -40.43 -0.86 15.92
CA MET A 528 -40.55 0.22 14.94
C MET A 528 -41.90 0.09 14.21
N THR A 529 -42.58 1.21 13.96
CA THR A 529 -43.83 1.25 13.19
C THR A 529 -43.63 1.86 11.80
N LEU A 530 -44.45 1.43 10.84
CA LEU A 530 -44.49 1.95 9.46
C LEU A 530 -45.89 2.41 9.10
N GLN A 531 -46.02 3.70 8.77
CA GLN A 531 -47.19 4.27 8.11
C GLN A 531 -46.96 4.28 6.60
N TRP A 532 -47.89 3.66 5.86
CA TRP A 532 -47.81 3.49 4.40
C TRP A 532 -49.06 4.06 3.73
N GLU A 533 -48.90 5.14 2.97
CA GLU A 533 -50.03 5.81 2.32
C GLU A 533 -49.67 6.34 0.93
N ASN A 534 -50.58 6.20 -0.05
CA ASN A 534 -50.46 6.80 -1.39
C ASN A 534 -49.13 6.49 -2.12
N VAL A 535 -48.69 5.23 -2.10
CA VAL A 535 -47.47 4.78 -2.80
C VAL A 535 -47.81 4.21 -4.18
N GLU A 536 -47.34 4.88 -5.24
CA GLU A 536 -47.53 4.48 -6.64
C GLU A 536 -46.24 3.83 -7.18
N ALA A 537 -46.24 2.49 -7.31
CA ALA A 537 -45.11 1.72 -7.85
C ALA A 537 -45.61 0.54 -8.72
N PRO A 538 -46.25 0.79 -9.87
CA PRO A 538 -46.91 -0.26 -10.68
C PRO A 538 -45.99 -1.38 -11.20
N ASN A 539 -44.67 -1.13 -11.27
CA ASN A 539 -43.67 -2.10 -11.74
C ASN A 539 -43.02 -2.91 -10.62
N LEU A 540 -43.50 -2.77 -9.38
CA LEU A 540 -42.90 -3.42 -8.22
C LEU A 540 -43.01 -4.94 -8.32
N GLU A 541 -41.86 -5.62 -8.28
CA GLU A 541 -41.73 -7.07 -8.38
C GLU A 541 -41.43 -7.71 -7.02
N ILE A 542 -40.65 -7.02 -6.18
CA ILE A 542 -40.19 -7.53 -4.88
C ILE A 542 -40.49 -6.48 -3.80
N VAL A 543 -41.19 -6.93 -2.75
CA VAL A 543 -41.41 -6.16 -1.52
C VAL A 543 -40.97 -6.99 -0.32
N SER A 544 -40.07 -6.44 0.47
CA SER A 544 -39.62 -7.03 1.72
C SER A 544 -39.65 -6.01 2.85
N ILE A 545 -40.59 -6.16 3.78
CA ILE A 545 -40.77 -5.29 4.94
C ILE A 545 -40.65 -6.15 6.20
N ASN A 546 -39.45 -6.22 6.74
CA ASN A 546 -39.12 -7.16 7.82
C ASN A 546 -38.87 -6.43 9.14
N GLY A 547 -39.28 -7.01 10.27
CA GLY A 547 -39.04 -6.49 11.62
C GLY A 547 -39.86 -5.27 12.04
N VAL A 548 -40.63 -4.66 11.13
CA VAL A 548 -41.41 -3.43 11.33
C VAL A 548 -42.89 -3.72 11.54
N GLN A 549 -43.57 -3.00 12.43
CA GLN A 549 -45.02 -3.09 12.66
C GLN A 549 -45.77 -2.18 11.67
N PHE A 550 -46.56 -2.80 10.81
CA PHE A 550 -47.33 -2.08 9.80
C PHE A 550 -48.64 -1.54 10.40
N ILE A 551 -48.81 -0.21 10.45
CA ILE A 551 -50.01 0.43 11.02
C ILE A 551 -51.13 0.57 9.98
N SER A 552 -50.76 0.82 8.73
CA SER A 552 -51.72 1.04 7.64
C SER A 552 -52.31 -0.26 7.10
N LYS A 553 -53.39 -0.17 6.33
CA LYS A 553 -53.80 -1.29 5.46
C LYS A 553 -52.82 -1.42 4.29
N PHE A 554 -52.34 -2.62 4.00
CA PHE A 554 -51.60 -2.90 2.77
C PHE A 554 -52.49 -3.64 1.76
N SER A 555 -52.43 -3.24 0.49
CA SER A 555 -53.12 -3.95 -0.60
C SER A 555 -52.18 -4.17 -1.78
N THR A 556 -52.24 -5.36 -2.39
CA THR A 556 -51.45 -5.66 -3.60
C THR A 556 -52.08 -5.14 -4.88
N SER A 557 -53.29 -4.55 -4.83
CA SER A 557 -53.99 -4.04 -6.02
C SER A 557 -53.18 -3.03 -6.86
N PRO A 558 -52.35 -2.15 -6.27
CA PRO A 558 -51.51 -1.24 -7.05
C PRO A 558 -50.27 -1.89 -7.70
N TYR A 559 -49.95 -3.15 -7.37
CA TYR A 559 -48.69 -3.83 -7.73
C TYR A 559 -48.95 -5.09 -8.58
N PRO A 560 -49.43 -4.95 -9.83
CA PRO A 560 -49.82 -6.09 -10.67
C PRO A 560 -48.67 -7.04 -11.04
N ASN A 561 -47.42 -6.57 -10.98
CA ASN A 561 -46.23 -7.32 -11.34
C ASN A 561 -45.52 -7.98 -10.14
N LEU A 562 -46.12 -7.90 -8.95
CA LEU A 562 -45.52 -8.40 -7.71
C LEU A 562 -45.28 -9.91 -7.77
N LYS A 563 -44.01 -10.33 -7.67
CA LYS A 563 -43.54 -11.72 -7.66
C LYS A 563 -43.22 -12.23 -6.27
N SER A 564 -42.72 -11.37 -5.40
CA SER A 564 -42.32 -11.72 -4.04
C SER A 564 -42.84 -10.70 -3.03
N LEU A 565 -43.51 -11.19 -1.99
CA LEU A 565 -44.01 -10.38 -0.88
C LEU A 565 -43.59 -10.99 0.46
N SER A 566 -42.83 -10.24 1.25
CA SER A 566 -42.51 -10.53 2.65
C SER A 566 -42.93 -9.33 3.51
N ILE A 567 -43.86 -9.51 4.44
CA ILE A 567 -44.28 -8.45 5.37
C ILE A 567 -44.44 -9.02 6.78
N ASP A 568 -43.76 -8.40 7.74
CA ASP A 568 -43.87 -8.71 9.16
C ASP A 568 -44.89 -7.82 9.87
N LYS A 569 -45.43 -8.31 10.99
CA LYS A 569 -46.29 -7.58 11.97
C LYS A 569 -47.36 -6.67 11.33
N ILE A 570 -48.15 -7.18 10.40
CA ILE A 570 -49.28 -6.49 9.75
C ILE A 570 -50.64 -6.95 10.29
N SER A 571 -51.59 -6.04 10.44
CA SER A 571 -52.94 -6.35 10.95
C SER A 571 -54.04 -6.36 9.88
N ASP A 572 -53.84 -5.63 8.77
CA ASP A 572 -54.79 -5.52 7.66
C ASP A 572 -54.07 -5.65 6.32
N LEU A 573 -54.26 -6.80 5.66
CA LEU A 573 -53.56 -7.20 4.46
C LEU A 573 -54.55 -7.75 3.42
N ASP A 574 -54.62 -7.09 2.27
CA ASP A 574 -55.53 -7.43 1.18
C ASP A 574 -54.74 -7.82 -0.08
N ILE A 575 -54.54 -9.12 -0.25
CA ILE A 575 -53.84 -9.68 -1.40
C ILE A 575 -54.87 -10.00 -2.47
N VAL A 576 -55.04 -9.11 -3.44
CA VAL A 576 -55.94 -9.34 -4.58
C VAL A 576 -55.41 -10.46 -5.48
N SER A 577 -56.27 -10.99 -6.35
CA SER A 577 -55.86 -12.05 -7.28
C SER A 577 -54.70 -11.58 -8.15
N ASN A 578 -53.61 -12.35 -8.16
CA ASN A 578 -52.36 -11.98 -8.81
C ASN A 578 -51.70 -13.23 -9.40
N ASN A 579 -51.45 -13.20 -10.72
CA ASN A 579 -50.82 -14.31 -11.44
C ASN A 579 -49.29 -14.21 -11.47
N SER A 580 -48.72 -13.10 -11.02
CA SER A 580 -47.27 -12.88 -10.98
C SER A 580 -46.65 -13.35 -9.67
N LEU A 581 -47.44 -13.46 -8.58
CA LEU A 581 -46.95 -13.76 -7.24
C LEU A 581 -46.52 -15.22 -7.11
N ILE A 582 -45.22 -15.43 -6.85
CA ILE A 582 -44.55 -16.72 -6.73
C ILE A 582 -44.22 -17.03 -5.27
N LEU A 583 -43.81 -16.01 -4.50
CA LEU A 583 -43.45 -16.15 -3.09
C LEU A 583 -44.29 -15.21 -2.22
N LEU A 584 -44.90 -15.79 -1.18
CA LEU A 584 -45.62 -15.06 -0.14
C LEU A 584 -45.15 -15.51 1.25
N ASN A 585 -44.42 -14.64 1.93
CA ASN A 585 -43.91 -14.88 3.27
C ASN A 585 -44.59 -13.97 4.31
N LEU A 586 -45.34 -14.59 5.22
CA LEU A 586 -46.05 -13.96 6.32
C LEU A 586 -45.68 -14.60 7.67
N SER A 587 -44.60 -15.40 7.75
CA SER A 587 -44.32 -16.26 8.91
C SER A 587 -44.00 -15.52 10.20
N HIS A 588 -43.61 -14.25 10.14
CA HIS A 588 -43.35 -13.43 11.33
C HIS A 588 -44.57 -12.64 11.81
N ASN A 589 -45.77 -12.99 11.34
CA ASN A 589 -47.02 -12.48 11.87
C ASN A 589 -47.58 -13.50 12.87
N GLU A 590 -47.92 -13.05 14.09
CA GLU A 590 -48.62 -13.92 15.04
C GLU A 590 -50.00 -14.30 14.50
N SER A 591 -50.75 -13.30 14.04
CA SER A 591 -52.01 -13.44 13.32
C SER A 591 -52.22 -12.20 12.44
N ILE A 592 -53.07 -12.30 11.42
CA ILE A 592 -53.48 -11.16 10.57
C ILE A 592 -55.02 -11.12 10.56
N PRO A 593 -55.65 -10.37 11.47
CA PRO A 593 -57.11 -10.41 11.66
C PRO A 593 -57.93 -10.08 10.41
N ASN A 594 -57.43 -9.15 9.59
CA ASN A 594 -58.09 -8.73 8.35
C ASN A 594 -57.28 -9.20 7.13
N LEU A 595 -57.01 -10.51 7.05
CA LEU A 595 -56.36 -11.10 5.89
C LEU A 595 -57.39 -11.45 4.81
N SER A 596 -57.24 -10.87 3.62
CA SER A 596 -58.00 -11.19 2.42
C SER A 596 -57.06 -11.77 1.36
N LEU A 597 -57.37 -12.98 0.87
CA LEU A 597 -56.58 -13.69 -0.14
C LEU A 597 -57.43 -13.94 -1.40
N GLY A 598 -56.99 -13.38 -2.51
CA GLY A 598 -57.51 -13.64 -3.84
C GLY A 598 -57.02 -14.99 -4.40
N LYS A 599 -57.21 -15.18 -5.71
CA LYS A 599 -56.66 -16.33 -6.44
C LYS A 599 -55.20 -16.08 -6.80
N LEU A 600 -54.31 -16.97 -6.39
CA LEU A 600 -52.87 -16.89 -6.61
C LEU A 600 -52.39 -18.15 -7.35
N PRO A 601 -52.71 -18.30 -8.66
CA PRO A 601 -52.52 -19.57 -9.37
C PRO A 601 -51.04 -19.97 -9.55
N ASN A 602 -50.12 -19.02 -9.49
CA ASN A 602 -48.68 -19.25 -9.69
C ASN A 602 -47.87 -19.21 -8.39
N LEU A 603 -48.53 -19.27 -7.22
CA LEU A 603 -47.83 -19.25 -5.94
C LEU A 603 -47.14 -20.59 -5.68
N GLU A 604 -45.81 -20.56 -5.63
CA GLU A 604 -44.97 -21.74 -5.40
C GLU A 604 -44.59 -21.89 -3.93
N GLU A 605 -44.27 -20.76 -3.27
CA GLU A 605 -43.84 -20.72 -1.88
C GLU A 605 -44.78 -19.89 -1.01
N PHE A 606 -45.34 -20.52 0.02
CA PHE A 606 -46.21 -19.87 0.99
C PHE A 606 -45.79 -20.18 2.42
N TYR A 607 -45.44 -19.13 3.16
CA TYR A 607 -45.12 -19.18 4.58
C TYR A 607 -46.22 -18.47 5.37
N PRO A 608 -47.21 -19.19 5.93
CA PRO A 608 -48.36 -18.57 6.60
C PRO A 608 -47.98 -17.88 7.92
N PRO A 609 -48.84 -16.98 8.45
CA PRO A 609 -48.78 -16.52 9.84
C PRO A 609 -48.77 -17.69 10.84
N ILE A 610 -48.28 -17.44 12.05
CA ILE A 610 -48.20 -18.45 13.13
C ILE A 610 -49.59 -19.00 13.49
N GLN A 611 -50.58 -18.12 13.57
CA GLN A 611 -51.98 -18.46 13.76
C GLN A 611 -52.75 -18.11 12.49
N ILE A 612 -53.37 -19.14 11.90
CA ILE A 612 -54.27 -19.03 10.75
C ILE A 612 -55.70 -19.30 11.22
N ASP A 613 -56.65 -18.51 10.74
CA ASP A 613 -58.07 -18.77 10.97
C ASP A 613 -58.59 -19.88 10.05
N ASP A 614 -59.80 -20.39 10.32
CA ASP A 614 -60.40 -21.48 9.54
C ASP A 614 -60.54 -21.15 8.05
N ASN A 615 -60.72 -19.86 7.71
CA ASN A 615 -60.86 -19.42 6.32
C ASN A 615 -59.53 -19.48 5.58
N THR A 616 -58.46 -18.97 6.20
CA THR A 616 -57.09 -19.03 5.68
C THR A 616 -56.65 -20.47 5.57
N LEU A 617 -56.94 -21.32 6.57
CA LEU A 617 -56.64 -22.74 6.53
C LEU A 617 -57.31 -23.44 5.33
N ARG A 618 -58.60 -23.20 5.10
CA ARG A 618 -59.31 -23.74 3.92
C ARG A 618 -58.70 -23.25 2.61
N TRP A 619 -58.36 -21.97 2.52
CA TRP A 619 -57.68 -21.42 1.34
C TRP A 619 -56.34 -22.12 1.07
N VAL A 620 -55.56 -22.40 2.11
CA VAL A 620 -54.28 -23.14 2.01
C VAL A 620 -54.51 -24.58 1.55
N GLU A 621 -55.55 -25.25 2.06
CA GLU A 621 -55.91 -26.60 1.63
C GLU A 621 -56.33 -26.62 0.14
N ASP A 622 -57.13 -25.64 -0.29
CA ASP A 622 -57.53 -25.48 -1.69
C ASP A 622 -56.32 -25.21 -2.61
N LEU A 623 -55.37 -24.36 -2.18
CA LEU A 623 -54.14 -24.10 -2.91
C LEU A 623 -53.30 -25.38 -3.05
N LYS A 624 -53.05 -26.11 -1.95
CA LYS A 624 -52.31 -27.38 -1.97
C LYS A 624 -52.96 -28.40 -2.89
N LYS A 625 -54.30 -28.47 -2.87
CA LYS A 625 -55.06 -29.34 -3.76
C LYS A 625 -54.86 -28.95 -5.23
N SER A 626 -54.96 -27.66 -5.57
CA SER A 626 -54.72 -27.15 -6.92
C SER A 626 -53.31 -27.50 -7.43
N ILE A 627 -52.28 -27.28 -6.61
CA ILE A 627 -50.89 -27.61 -6.94
C ILE A 627 -50.73 -29.13 -7.15
N SER A 628 -51.35 -29.95 -6.29
CA SER A 628 -51.30 -31.40 -6.43
C SER A 628 -52.03 -31.93 -7.68
N GLU A 629 -53.14 -31.30 -8.06
CA GLU A 629 -53.90 -31.65 -9.28
C GLU A 629 -53.10 -31.28 -10.54
N GLU A 630 -52.42 -30.13 -10.55
CA GLU A 630 -51.53 -29.76 -11.65
C GLU A 630 -50.34 -30.72 -11.78
N LEU A 631 -49.66 -31.05 -10.67
CA LEU A 631 -48.54 -32.01 -10.68
C LEU A 631 -48.97 -33.40 -11.18
N ASN A 632 -50.16 -33.87 -10.81
CA ASN A 632 -50.71 -35.14 -11.29
C ASN A 632 -51.09 -35.08 -12.78
N SER A 633 -51.58 -33.94 -13.28
CA SER A 633 -51.87 -33.77 -14.71
C SER A 633 -50.61 -33.69 -15.59
N VAL A 634 -49.48 -33.27 -15.02
CA VAL A 634 -48.18 -33.26 -15.69
C VAL A 634 -47.53 -34.65 -15.67
N SER A 635 -47.68 -35.42 -14.57
CA SER A 635 -47.18 -36.79 -14.49
C SER A 635 -47.92 -37.76 -15.42
N ASP A 636 -49.22 -37.54 -15.68
CA ASP A 636 -50.01 -38.31 -16.65
C ASP A 636 -49.65 -37.99 -18.12
N ASN A 637 -48.95 -36.88 -18.39
CA ASN A 637 -48.51 -36.49 -19.74
C ASN A 637 -47.05 -36.86 -20.06
N PHE A 638 -46.28 -37.35 -19.09
CA PHE A 638 -44.95 -37.94 -19.32
C PHE A 638 -45.05 -39.48 -19.30
N GLY A 639 -45.77 -40.03 -20.28
CA GLY A 639 -45.58 -41.42 -20.69
C GLY A 639 -44.23 -41.58 -21.40
N ASP A 640 -43.37 -42.43 -20.82
CA ASP A 640 -42.06 -42.88 -21.32
C ASP A 640 -40.87 -41.90 -21.20
N LEU A 641 -40.42 -41.66 -19.97
CA LEU A 641 -38.99 -41.52 -19.67
C LEU A 641 -38.64 -42.46 -18.51
N LYS A 642 -37.94 -43.54 -18.86
CA LYS A 642 -37.47 -44.57 -17.93
C LYS A 642 -36.57 -43.98 -16.84
N VAL A 643 -36.89 -44.31 -15.58
CA VAL A 643 -35.91 -44.85 -14.64
C VAL A 643 -36.11 -46.35 -14.57
#